data_AF-A0A0A0J1V1-F1
#
_entry.id   AF-A0A0A0J1V1-F1
#
_cell.length_a   1.000
_cell.length_b   1.000
_cell.length_c   1.000
_cell.angle_alpha   90.00
_cell.angle_beta   90.00
_cell.angle_gamma   90.00
#
_symmetry.space_group_name_H-M   'P 1'
#
loop_
_entity.id
_entity.type
_entity.pdbx_description
1 polymer ?
#
loop_
_entity_poly.entity_id
_entity_poly.type
_entity_poly.pdbx_seq_one_letter_code
_entity_poly.pdbx_strand_id
1 'polypeptide(L)'
;MSRRDPIAKLVANIDLASLGDPATEIGMFVGCKTAAEVRDVLRGAVAVEVDEMLKLLENADAFDVIELMRMREFPPVPDPNLEWEGSALNVEIVAAMLLGRSSRKPDTDTPRMSTRPHEAISQLHDRAQRLARLATYRQQFEARLSDDPLAPLAALYQGSVLYIRNLQYDTIREAHESQLFDNTIVTPLMVEHLGYTYRDVRTVRDSMHKLGGDRMTKLRDDTGDILMRHQGTAPANVPDDVMQEFMARLIPFMFLPADRATITAEDVAADTGAELAAIRSVMESFSQRFDDTVPPARRVYDLLTSSNPFHTTPLVSDGEGNYVETTNGVGLDSLRRIVEGALTGTAQFHSYDKKVRQVVSEQLALASLEQVLRTPPRLAGFKYYAPADDTSHSVLGAHCPNPKGVGKTVEGDGLFIVGDVAICVEVKGKSMAAAARRGDVKRLWSDLKATVGDGCRQAARLVALIETNAGLWLEDGTWLDLSEVREIRSVVALLDDVGPLGTSLGDHRETGLLPADHTPWVTSLHDLETIAQVCDRPAEFLLYLRRRTDSDVATYYRASDELDLFMLFMNADLYVEPDPDELRIQQPTRRPITSRDRRERARSAVPTFVGEHCQPLNAWMDRHKPEHVPIGSPPPEKPMYNAHPRILDLIDTIDGHGTGMIRFGADMLALSRQAQNSVLKLIDKCTRLSREDRQPHDATLSFTGVWGYPTMFIGSRPRGAELEQVQQRLESYMRLKRHHLQSDRSYGLVFGEGGNLELAMYLNTPAGEDAELDALTEQFGLNPMIDHSRPHPAICSTHHASPPRQKGRWLDNQPPRVAMSCPREAPRTGTRSRPGRRAPTGSATAPMRDPCDRPLVAVSLRR
;
A
#
# COMPACT_ATOMS: atom_id res chain seq x y z
N MET A 1 16.00 3.66 -38.38
CA MET A 1 16.42 2.30 -37.93
C MET A 1 17.45 2.55 -36.83
N SER A 2 17.14 2.47 -35.53
CA SER A 2 16.69 1.32 -34.74
C SER A 2 15.60 1.75 -33.75
N ARG A 3 14.52 0.95 -33.67
CA ARG A 3 13.43 1.13 -32.70
C ARG A 3 13.98 0.73 -31.32
N ARG A 4 14.06 1.69 -30.40
CA ARG A 4 14.33 1.41 -28.99
C ARG A 4 13.17 0.59 -28.44
N ASP A 5 13.52 -0.56 -27.90
CA ASP A 5 12.63 -1.55 -27.31
C ASP A 5 11.86 -0.93 -26.12
N PRO A 6 10.51 -0.90 -26.15
CA PRO A 6 9.71 -0.41 -25.03
C PRO A 6 9.92 -1.23 -23.74
N ILE A 7 10.41 -2.47 -23.84
CA ILE A 7 10.72 -3.33 -22.69
C ILE A 7 11.87 -2.76 -21.86
N ALA A 8 12.86 -2.12 -22.49
CA ALA A 8 14.03 -1.58 -21.79
C ALA A 8 13.72 -0.41 -20.84
N LYS A 9 12.55 0.23 -20.96
CA LYS A 9 12.07 1.23 -20.00
C LYS A 9 11.31 0.62 -18.82
N LEU A 10 10.77 -0.58 -18.97
CA LEU A 10 10.03 -1.30 -17.93
C LEU A 10 10.97 -2.04 -16.96
N VAL A 11 12.18 -2.40 -17.44
CA VAL A 11 13.13 -3.30 -16.78
C VAL A 11 14.33 -2.55 -16.15
N ALA A 12 14.28 -1.21 -16.09
CA ALA A 12 15.46 -0.37 -15.83
C ALA A 12 16.14 -0.54 -14.45
N ASN A 13 15.53 -1.30 -13.53
CA ASN A 13 16.08 -1.59 -12.21
C ASN A 13 16.27 -3.09 -11.90
N ILE A 14 16.17 -3.98 -12.90
CA ILE A 14 16.37 -5.42 -12.67
C ILE A 14 17.83 -5.79 -12.99
N ASP A 15 18.55 -6.35 -12.02
CA ASP A 15 19.85 -6.96 -12.26
C ASP A 15 19.67 -8.19 -13.18
N LEU A 16 20.14 -8.08 -14.42
CA LEU A 16 20.00 -9.14 -15.42
C LEU A 16 20.85 -10.37 -15.10
N ALA A 17 21.82 -10.27 -14.19
CA ALA A 17 22.68 -11.39 -13.80
C ALA A 17 22.01 -12.36 -12.80
N SER A 18 21.01 -11.90 -12.03
CA SER A 18 20.28 -12.74 -11.06
C SER A 18 19.13 -13.55 -11.68
N LEU A 19 18.81 -13.29 -12.95
CA LEU A 19 17.63 -13.84 -13.63
C LEU A 19 17.85 -15.20 -14.33
N GLY A 20 19.05 -15.80 -14.28
CA GLY A 20 19.36 -17.04 -14.99
C GLY A 20 19.49 -16.84 -16.51
N ASP A 21 18.95 -17.76 -17.33
CA ASP A 21 18.75 -17.55 -18.78
C ASP A 21 17.25 -17.43 -19.10
N PRO A 22 16.64 -16.24 -18.88
CA PRO A 22 15.21 -16.02 -19.12
C PRO A 22 14.79 -16.33 -20.54
N ALA A 23 15.67 -16.10 -21.52
CA ALA A 23 15.34 -16.32 -22.92
C ALA A 23 15.12 -17.81 -23.20
N THR A 24 15.99 -18.67 -22.65
CA THR A 24 15.84 -20.12 -22.76
C THR A 24 14.63 -20.62 -21.96
N GLU A 25 14.44 -20.15 -20.73
CA GLU A 25 13.31 -20.57 -19.88
C GLU A 25 11.95 -20.14 -20.46
N ILE A 26 11.82 -18.89 -20.92
CA ILE A 26 10.62 -18.39 -21.61
C ILE A 26 10.41 -19.15 -22.94
N GLY A 27 11.51 -19.47 -23.64
CA GLY A 27 11.51 -20.25 -24.87
C GLY A 27 10.78 -21.59 -24.77
N MET A 28 10.75 -22.20 -23.57
CA MET A 28 10.04 -23.45 -23.30
C MET A 28 8.51 -23.34 -23.52
N PHE A 29 7.95 -22.13 -23.38
CA PHE A 29 6.50 -21.89 -23.46
C PHE A 29 6.02 -21.30 -24.79
N VAL A 30 6.93 -20.81 -25.64
CA VAL A 30 6.59 -20.07 -26.87
C VAL A 30 5.76 -20.89 -27.86
N GLY A 31 5.91 -22.22 -27.86
CA GLY A 31 5.16 -23.13 -28.73
C GLY A 31 3.78 -23.55 -28.23
N CYS A 32 3.44 -23.23 -26.97
CA CYS A 32 2.20 -23.69 -26.36
C CYS A 32 1.00 -22.90 -26.88
N LYS A 33 -0.05 -23.61 -27.26
CA LYS A 33 -1.32 -23.10 -27.78
C LYS A 33 -2.45 -23.23 -26.77
N THR A 34 -2.28 -24.06 -25.74
CA THR A 34 -3.31 -24.28 -24.71
C THR A 34 -2.71 -24.17 -23.31
N ALA A 35 -3.54 -23.82 -22.33
CA ALA A 35 -3.13 -23.82 -20.91
C ALA A 35 -2.67 -25.21 -20.43
N ALA A 36 -3.22 -26.29 -21.00
CA ALA A 36 -2.78 -27.64 -20.70
C ALA A 36 -1.32 -27.89 -21.14
N GLU A 37 -0.96 -27.48 -22.35
CA GLU A 37 0.43 -27.58 -22.85
C GLU A 37 1.39 -26.75 -22.01
N VAL A 38 1.01 -25.53 -21.59
CA VAL A 38 1.79 -24.69 -20.68
C VAL A 38 2.03 -25.39 -19.33
N ARG A 39 1.01 -26.06 -18.79
CA ARG A 39 1.10 -26.85 -17.54
C ARG A 39 1.97 -28.09 -17.69
N ASP A 40 1.91 -28.76 -18.83
CA ASP A 40 2.72 -29.95 -19.11
C ASP A 40 4.21 -29.61 -19.22
N VAL A 41 4.55 -28.45 -19.80
CA VAL A 41 5.93 -27.93 -19.81
C VAL A 41 6.44 -27.72 -18.39
N LEU A 42 5.66 -27.06 -17.52
CA LEU A 42 6.04 -26.89 -16.12
C LEU A 42 6.17 -28.24 -15.40
N ARG A 43 5.23 -29.16 -15.60
CA ARG A 43 5.24 -30.50 -14.99
C ARG A 43 6.51 -31.27 -15.35
N GLY A 44 6.92 -31.24 -16.63
CA GLY A 44 8.16 -31.86 -17.10
C GLY A 44 9.39 -31.24 -16.45
N ALA A 45 9.46 -29.91 -16.36
CA ALA A 45 10.55 -29.21 -15.71
C ALA A 45 10.64 -29.53 -14.20
N VAL A 46 9.50 -29.54 -13.50
CA VAL A 46 9.43 -29.92 -12.08
C VAL A 46 9.94 -31.34 -11.86
N ALA A 47 9.54 -32.31 -12.70
CA ALA A 47 10.00 -33.68 -12.56
C ALA A 47 11.53 -33.81 -12.68
N VAL A 48 12.13 -33.13 -13.66
CA VAL A 48 13.59 -33.13 -13.87
C VAL A 48 14.33 -32.46 -12.71
N GLU A 49 13.90 -31.27 -12.31
CA GLU A 49 14.58 -30.53 -11.24
C GLU A 49 14.45 -31.24 -9.89
N VAL A 50 13.28 -31.79 -9.57
CA VAL A 50 13.05 -32.51 -8.31
C VAL A 50 13.87 -33.80 -8.25
N ASP A 51 13.96 -34.56 -9.35
CA ASP A 51 14.81 -35.75 -9.42
C ASP A 51 16.30 -35.41 -9.14
N GLU A 52 16.80 -34.35 -9.77
CA GLU A 52 18.16 -33.88 -9.56
C GLU A 52 18.40 -33.37 -8.12
N MET A 53 17.46 -32.63 -7.55
CA MET A 53 17.55 -32.16 -6.16
C MET A 53 17.52 -33.32 -5.16
N LEU A 54 16.72 -34.36 -5.41
CA LEU A 54 16.66 -35.54 -4.54
C LEU A 54 17.97 -36.35 -4.56
N LYS A 55 18.63 -36.47 -5.72
CA LYS A 55 19.95 -37.13 -5.83
C LYS A 55 21.02 -36.44 -4.98
N LEU A 56 20.97 -35.11 -4.88
CA LEU A 56 21.89 -34.34 -4.03
C LEU A 56 21.68 -34.60 -2.53
N LEU A 57 20.51 -35.12 -2.15
CA LEU A 57 20.05 -35.19 -0.77
C LEU A 57 19.74 -36.62 -0.31
N GLU A 58 20.14 -37.64 -1.07
CA GLU A 58 19.73 -39.05 -0.90
C GLU A 58 19.83 -39.52 0.56
N ASN A 59 20.93 -39.18 1.24
CA ASN A 59 21.23 -39.61 2.61
C ASN A 59 21.04 -38.50 3.67
N ALA A 60 20.64 -37.29 3.27
CA ALA A 60 20.56 -36.15 4.18
C ALA A 60 19.28 -36.17 5.04
N ASP A 61 19.41 -35.79 6.32
CA ASP A 61 18.28 -35.51 7.20
C ASP A 61 17.47 -34.33 6.63
N ALA A 62 16.17 -34.52 6.42
CA ALA A 62 15.30 -33.51 5.85
C ALA A 62 15.30 -32.21 6.66
N PHE A 63 15.38 -32.27 7.99
CA PHE A 63 15.37 -31.09 8.84
C PHE A 63 16.68 -30.30 8.76
N ASP A 64 17.82 -30.98 8.54
CA ASP A 64 19.10 -30.30 8.28
C ASP A 64 18.98 -29.46 7.01
N VAL A 65 18.43 -30.05 5.94
CA VAL A 65 18.28 -29.37 4.65
C VAL A 65 17.31 -28.19 4.73
N ILE A 66 16.14 -28.37 5.36
CA ILE A 66 15.14 -27.30 5.49
C ILE A 66 15.74 -26.10 6.22
N GLU A 67 16.39 -26.32 7.36
CA GLU A 67 16.95 -25.22 8.15
C GLU A 67 18.17 -24.58 7.46
N LEU A 68 19.01 -25.36 6.78
CA LEU A 68 20.11 -24.79 5.99
C LEU A 68 19.59 -23.91 4.83
N MET A 69 18.50 -24.32 4.18
CA MET A 69 17.81 -23.48 3.20
C MET A 69 17.23 -22.22 3.85
N ARG A 70 16.63 -22.32 5.04
CA ARG A 70 16.14 -21.16 5.80
C ARG A 70 17.27 -20.19 6.13
N MET A 71 18.38 -20.66 6.64
CA MET A 71 19.54 -19.82 6.95
C MET A 71 20.12 -19.14 5.71
N ARG A 72 19.97 -19.76 4.52
CA ARG A 72 20.33 -19.15 3.24
C ARG A 72 19.32 -18.12 2.76
N GLU A 73 18.03 -18.27 3.03
CA GLU A 73 17.02 -17.28 2.60
C GLU A 73 16.78 -16.20 3.65
N PHE A 74 17.05 -16.47 4.92
CA PHE A 74 16.76 -15.62 6.07
C PHE A 74 17.95 -15.68 7.05
N PRO A 75 18.97 -14.83 6.85
CA PRO A 75 20.20 -14.92 7.61
C PRO A 75 19.92 -14.55 9.08
N PRO A 76 20.50 -15.30 10.03
CA PRO A 76 20.22 -15.10 11.46
C PRO A 76 20.75 -13.78 12.02
N VAL A 77 21.66 -13.11 11.30
CA VAL A 77 22.08 -11.74 11.59
C VAL A 77 21.87 -10.93 10.31
N PRO A 78 20.74 -10.21 10.19
CA PRO A 78 20.54 -9.29 9.09
C PRO A 78 21.63 -8.20 9.19
N ASP A 79 22.41 -7.97 8.14
CA ASP A 79 23.20 -6.74 8.06
C ASP A 79 22.23 -5.64 7.62
N PRO A 80 21.93 -4.64 8.48
CA PRO A 80 20.99 -3.58 8.14
C PRO A 80 21.45 -2.70 6.95
N ASN A 81 22.70 -2.87 6.47
CA ASN A 81 23.24 -2.16 5.32
C ASN A 81 23.19 -2.97 4.01
N LEU A 82 22.77 -4.24 4.06
CA LEU A 82 22.64 -5.10 2.88
C LEU A 82 21.15 -5.33 2.58
N GLU A 83 20.72 -4.97 1.37
CA GLU A 83 19.42 -5.41 0.85
C GLU A 83 19.46 -6.94 0.68
N TRP A 84 18.60 -7.63 1.42
CA TRP A 84 18.55 -9.09 1.41
C TRP A 84 17.27 -9.59 0.73
N GLU A 85 17.42 -10.16 -0.47
CA GLU A 85 16.32 -10.72 -1.26
C GLU A 85 16.11 -12.21 -0.98
N GLY A 86 15.64 -12.52 0.24
CA GLY A 86 15.25 -13.89 0.61
C GLY A 86 13.89 -14.28 0.03
N SER A 87 13.71 -15.54 -0.36
CA SER A 87 12.43 -16.07 -0.84
C SER A 87 11.94 -17.26 -0.02
N ALA A 88 10.81 -17.07 0.66
CA ALA A 88 10.09 -18.14 1.37
C ALA A 88 9.78 -19.33 0.45
N LEU A 89 9.43 -19.05 -0.81
CA LEU A 89 9.06 -20.06 -1.78
C LEU A 89 10.19 -21.07 -2.04
N ASN A 90 11.46 -20.65 -1.98
CA ASN A 90 12.59 -21.55 -2.20
C ASN A 90 12.69 -22.61 -1.09
N VAL A 91 12.51 -22.20 0.18
CA VAL A 91 12.47 -23.13 1.32
C VAL A 91 11.29 -24.09 1.18
N GLU A 92 10.13 -23.58 0.79
CA GLU A 92 8.90 -24.36 0.68
C GLU A 92 8.92 -25.35 -0.48
N ILE A 93 9.58 -25.03 -1.61
CA ILE A 93 9.82 -25.99 -2.70
C ILE A 93 10.65 -27.16 -2.18
N VAL A 94 11.73 -26.88 -1.44
CA VAL A 94 12.60 -27.91 -0.88
C VAL A 94 11.86 -28.73 0.18
N ALA A 95 11.10 -28.08 1.07
CA ALA A 95 10.28 -28.76 2.07
C ALA A 95 9.19 -29.64 1.44
N ALA A 96 8.47 -29.15 0.42
CA ALA A 96 7.46 -29.91 -0.32
C ALA A 96 8.03 -31.17 -0.96
N MET A 97 9.23 -31.05 -1.55
CA MET A 97 9.95 -32.18 -2.10
C MET A 97 10.29 -33.22 -1.02
N LEU A 98 10.87 -32.77 0.10
CA LEU A 98 11.31 -33.66 1.19
C LEU A 98 10.15 -34.34 1.91
N LEU A 99 8.99 -33.68 2.01
CA LEU A 99 7.76 -34.25 2.55
C LEU A 99 7.22 -35.45 1.76
N GLY A 100 7.67 -35.65 0.51
CA GLY A 100 7.34 -36.83 -0.29
C GLY A 100 8.21 -38.06 0.04
N ARG A 101 9.08 -37.99 1.05
CA ARG A 101 9.81 -39.13 1.60
C ARG A 101 8.94 -39.90 2.60
N SER A 102 9.32 -41.15 2.88
CA SER A 102 8.68 -41.99 3.90
C SER A 102 8.95 -41.50 5.33
N SER A 103 10.06 -40.79 5.53
CA SER A 103 10.53 -40.34 6.84
C SER A 103 11.48 -39.14 6.72
N ARG A 104 11.69 -38.46 7.84
CA ARG A 104 12.69 -37.39 7.99
C ARG A 104 14.11 -37.85 7.65
N LYS A 105 14.49 -39.01 8.21
CA LYS A 105 15.81 -39.62 8.05
C LYS A 105 15.71 -40.79 7.07
N PRO A 106 16.52 -40.79 5.99
CA PRO A 106 16.64 -41.94 5.11
C PRO A 106 17.14 -43.18 5.88
N ASP A 107 16.62 -44.37 5.53
CA ASP A 107 17.06 -45.64 6.11
C ASP A 107 18.42 -46.05 5.52
N THR A 108 19.49 -45.46 6.03
CA THR A 108 20.86 -45.63 5.50
C THR A 108 21.88 -45.72 6.63
N ASP A 109 22.93 -46.51 6.43
CA ASP A 109 24.06 -46.62 7.37
C ASP A 109 25.03 -45.42 7.30
N THR A 110 24.75 -44.43 6.43
CA THR A 110 25.63 -43.28 6.24
C THR A 110 25.64 -42.42 7.51
N PRO A 111 26.80 -42.20 8.16
CA PRO A 111 26.87 -41.34 9.34
C PRO A 111 26.40 -39.92 8.99
N ARG A 112 25.53 -39.32 9.82
CA ARG A 112 24.99 -37.96 9.59
C ARG A 112 26.07 -36.92 9.25
N MET A 113 27.22 -36.97 9.93
CA MET A 113 28.40 -36.12 9.65
C MET A 113 28.93 -36.23 8.21
N SER A 114 28.79 -37.39 7.58
CA SER A 114 29.28 -37.66 6.22
C SER A 114 28.29 -37.23 5.13
N THR A 115 27.05 -36.87 5.49
CA THR A 115 25.99 -36.50 4.52
C THR A 115 26.18 -35.12 3.89
N ARG A 116 26.92 -34.22 4.57
CA ARG A 116 27.34 -32.89 4.10
C ARG A 116 26.26 -32.09 3.31
N PRO A 117 25.03 -31.95 3.82
CA PRO A 117 23.94 -31.29 3.09
C PRO A 117 24.24 -29.83 2.74
N HIS A 118 25.07 -29.14 3.55
CA HIS A 118 25.50 -27.76 3.32
C HIS A 118 26.17 -27.53 1.95
N GLU A 119 26.80 -28.55 1.35
CA GLU A 119 27.45 -28.44 0.04
C GLU A 119 26.43 -28.38 -1.10
N ALA A 120 25.24 -28.98 -0.92
CA ALA A 120 24.18 -29.00 -1.91
C ALA A 120 23.33 -27.72 -1.91
N ILE A 121 23.35 -26.94 -0.82
CA ILE A 121 22.42 -25.81 -0.59
C ILE A 121 22.43 -24.77 -1.70
N SER A 122 23.61 -24.43 -2.26
CA SER A 122 23.65 -23.47 -3.36
C SER A 122 22.98 -24.00 -4.62
N GLN A 123 23.21 -25.26 -4.96
CA GLN A 123 22.60 -25.87 -6.12
C GLN A 123 21.09 -26.08 -5.93
N LEU A 124 20.64 -26.43 -4.72
CA LEU A 124 19.22 -26.53 -4.39
C LEU A 124 18.51 -25.18 -4.54
N HIS A 125 19.12 -24.11 -4.05
CA HIS A 125 18.61 -22.76 -4.20
C HIS A 125 18.46 -22.35 -5.67
N ASP A 126 19.51 -22.53 -6.49
CA ASP A 126 19.48 -22.16 -7.90
C ASP A 126 18.35 -22.89 -8.66
N ARG A 127 18.13 -24.17 -8.34
CA ARG A 127 17.06 -24.99 -8.91
C ARG A 127 15.67 -24.58 -8.40
N ALA A 128 15.54 -24.28 -7.11
CA ALA A 128 14.29 -23.78 -6.54
C ALA A 128 13.89 -22.42 -7.15
N GLN A 129 14.83 -21.49 -7.29
CA GLN A 129 14.62 -20.22 -7.98
C GLN A 129 14.19 -20.41 -9.44
N ARG A 130 14.80 -21.36 -10.15
CA ARG A 130 14.39 -21.72 -11.52
C ARG A 130 12.94 -22.19 -11.56
N LEU A 131 12.54 -23.08 -10.66
CA LEU A 131 11.15 -23.56 -10.59
C LEU A 131 10.16 -22.43 -10.26
N ALA A 132 10.52 -21.51 -9.38
CA ALA A 132 9.74 -20.32 -9.07
C ALA A 132 9.54 -19.42 -10.32
N ARG A 133 10.62 -19.15 -11.08
CA ARG A 133 10.53 -18.38 -12.33
C ARG A 133 9.65 -19.07 -13.36
N LEU A 134 9.82 -20.38 -13.57
CA LEU A 134 8.98 -21.15 -14.48
C LEU A 134 7.49 -21.13 -14.08
N ALA A 135 7.18 -21.12 -12.78
CA ALA A 135 5.81 -20.97 -12.30
C ALA A 135 5.22 -19.59 -12.64
N THR A 136 6.01 -18.53 -12.54
CA THR A 136 5.62 -17.16 -12.96
C THR A 136 5.40 -17.08 -14.47
N TYR A 137 6.31 -17.64 -15.26
CA TYR A 137 6.15 -17.68 -16.72
C TYR A 137 4.91 -18.46 -17.13
N ARG A 138 4.65 -19.61 -16.50
CA ARG A 138 3.41 -20.38 -16.70
C ARG A 138 2.17 -19.49 -16.49
N GLN A 139 2.08 -18.74 -15.40
CA GLN A 139 0.95 -17.84 -15.11
C GLN A 139 0.76 -16.80 -16.21
N GLN A 140 1.84 -16.17 -16.66
CA GLN A 140 1.79 -15.14 -17.71
C GLN A 140 1.36 -15.72 -19.06
N PHE A 141 1.84 -16.91 -19.43
CA PHE A 141 1.42 -17.57 -20.68
C PHE A 141 -0.02 -18.08 -20.60
N GLU A 142 -0.46 -18.64 -19.47
CA GLU A 142 -1.88 -19.01 -19.28
C GLU A 142 -2.80 -17.79 -19.40
N ALA A 143 -2.43 -16.65 -18.82
CA ALA A 143 -3.20 -15.42 -18.95
C ALA A 143 -3.28 -14.91 -20.39
N ARG A 144 -2.18 -14.99 -21.16
CA ARG A 144 -2.14 -14.59 -22.58
C ARG A 144 -2.98 -15.50 -23.48
N LEU A 145 -3.08 -16.78 -23.15
CA LEU A 145 -3.86 -17.77 -23.90
C LEU A 145 -5.35 -17.77 -23.53
N SER A 146 -5.75 -17.00 -22.51
CA SER A 146 -7.13 -16.90 -22.06
C SER A 146 -7.86 -15.80 -22.83
N ASP A 147 -9.09 -16.09 -23.26
CA ASP A 147 -10.01 -15.10 -23.84
C ASP A 147 -10.69 -14.23 -22.76
N ASP A 148 -10.49 -14.56 -21.48
CA ASP A 148 -11.05 -13.81 -20.36
C ASP A 148 -10.27 -12.50 -20.12
N PRO A 149 -10.90 -11.31 -20.21
CA PRO A 149 -10.23 -10.03 -20.02
C PRO A 149 -9.62 -9.88 -18.62
N LEU A 150 -10.06 -10.67 -17.64
CA LEU A 150 -9.58 -10.64 -16.27
C LEU A 150 -8.43 -11.62 -15.98
N ALA A 151 -8.00 -12.40 -16.98
CA ALA A 151 -6.93 -13.37 -16.82
C ALA A 151 -5.57 -12.75 -16.41
N PRO A 152 -5.15 -11.58 -16.94
CA PRO A 152 -3.90 -10.94 -16.49
C PRO A 152 -3.91 -10.58 -15.01
N LEU A 153 -5.03 -10.04 -14.53
CA LEU A 153 -5.18 -9.63 -13.13
C LEU A 153 -5.25 -10.84 -12.19
N ALA A 154 -5.89 -11.93 -12.60
CA ALA A 154 -5.85 -13.18 -11.85
C ALA A 154 -4.43 -13.78 -11.78
N ALA A 155 -3.64 -13.68 -12.86
CA ALA A 155 -2.24 -14.11 -12.85
C ALA A 155 -1.39 -13.26 -11.90
N LEU A 156 -1.60 -11.95 -11.83
CA LEU A 156 -0.94 -11.08 -10.85
C LEU A 156 -1.27 -11.50 -9.41
N TYR A 157 -2.56 -11.69 -9.09
CA TYR A 157 -2.99 -12.15 -7.77
C TYR A 157 -2.37 -13.51 -7.40
N GLN A 158 -2.35 -14.47 -8.32
CA GLN A 158 -1.70 -15.77 -8.09
C GLN A 158 -0.19 -15.64 -7.86
N GLY A 159 0.47 -14.73 -8.57
CA GLY A 159 1.88 -14.39 -8.36
C GLY A 159 2.11 -13.87 -6.94
N SER A 160 1.33 -12.88 -6.51
CA SER A 160 1.41 -12.32 -5.15
C SER A 160 1.22 -13.39 -4.08
N VAL A 161 0.18 -14.23 -4.20
CA VAL A 161 -0.07 -15.35 -3.28
C VAL A 161 1.12 -16.32 -3.25
N LEU A 162 1.77 -16.58 -4.38
CA LEU A 162 2.90 -17.50 -4.44
C LEU A 162 4.15 -16.95 -3.72
N TYR A 163 4.45 -15.66 -3.86
CA TYR A 163 5.70 -15.07 -3.35
C TYR A 163 5.60 -14.41 -1.98
N ILE A 164 4.47 -13.78 -1.65
CA ILE A 164 4.35 -12.94 -0.45
C ILE A 164 3.91 -13.80 0.75
N ARG A 165 4.58 -13.63 1.89
CA ARG A 165 4.21 -14.19 3.20
C ARG A 165 4.08 -13.04 4.18
N ASN A 166 3.34 -13.27 5.27
CA ASN A 166 3.10 -12.27 6.31
C ASN A 166 2.52 -10.98 5.72
N LEU A 167 1.27 -11.08 5.24
CA LEU A 167 0.59 -10.01 4.50
C LEU A 167 0.25 -8.79 5.37
N GLN A 168 0.55 -8.84 6.66
CA GLN A 168 0.05 -7.89 7.65
C GLN A 168 1.13 -7.54 8.67
N TYR A 169 1.12 -6.31 9.16
CA TYR A 169 1.91 -5.91 10.32
C TYR A 169 1.39 -6.61 11.57
N ASP A 170 2.30 -7.20 12.34
CA ASP A 170 1.96 -8.02 13.51
C ASP A 170 1.06 -7.30 14.52
N THR A 171 1.33 -6.01 14.78
CA THR A 171 0.59 -5.22 15.77
C THR A 171 -0.89 -5.07 15.39
N ILE A 172 -1.18 -4.83 14.10
CA ILE A 172 -2.55 -4.69 13.58
C ILE A 172 -3.22 -6.05 13.53
N ARG A 173 -2.51 -7.06 12.97
CA ARG A 173 -3.01 -8.42 12.87
C ARG A 173 -3.40 -8.97 14.24
N GLU A 174 -2.53 -8.83 15.24
CA GLU A 174 -2.80 -9.32 16.60
C GLU A 174 -3.98 -8.60 17.25
N ALA A 175 -4.16 -7.30 16.99
CA ALA A 175 -5.31 -6.54 17.46
C ALA A 175 -6.62 -7.05 16.84
N HIS A 176 -6.64 -7.33 15.54
CA HIS A 176 -7.78 -7.90 14.83
C HIS A 176 -8.09 -9.31 15.33
N GLU A 177 -7.07 -10.18 15.34
CA GLU A 177 -7.20 -11.58 15.77
C GLU A 177 -7.64 -11.68 17.23
N SER A 178 -7.17 -10.80 18.12
CA SER A 178 -7.61 -10.79 19.51
C SER A 178 -9.10 -10.46 19.64
N GLN A 179 -9.65 -9.55 18.84
CA GLN A 179 -11.07 -9.24 18.89
C GLN A 179 -11.94 -10.36 18.30
N LEU A 180 -11.40 -11.07 17.30
CA LEU A 180 -12.09 -12.19 16.65
C LEU A 180 -12.06 -13.49 17.46
N PHE A 181 -10.91 -13.85 18.04
CA PHE A 181 -10.67 -15.20 18.59
C PHE A 181 -10.54 -15.24 20.11
N ASP A 182 -10.08 -14.16 20.75
CA ASP A 182 -10.14 -13.97 22.22
C ASP A 182 -11.54 -13.45 22.65
N ASN A 183 -12.57 -13.99 21.99
CA ASN A 183 -13.97 -13.60 22.13
C ASN A 183 -14.74 -14.65 22.93
N THR A 184 -15.68 -14.20 23.78
CA THR A 184 -16.47 -15.08 24.66
C THR A 184 -17.28 -16.14 23.93
N ILE A 185 -17.63 -15.91 22.66
CA ILE A 185 -18.32 -16.89 21.81
C ILE A 185 -17.31 -17.84 21.13
N VAL A 186 -16.14 -17.33 20.72
CA VAL A 186 -15.21 -18.08 19.86
C VAL A 186 -14.23 -18.93 20.65
N THR A 187 -13.75 -18.45 21.80
CA THR A 187 -12.81 -19.19 22.64
C THR A 187 -13.35 -20.59 23.02
N PRO A 188 -14.60 -20.77 23.49
CA PRO A 188 -15.14 -22.10 23.76
C PRO A 188 -15.22 -22.98 22.50
N LEU A 189 -15.53 -22.39 21.34
CA LEU A 189 -15.61 -23.12 20.07
C LEU A 189 -14.24 -23.62 19.61
N MET A 190 -13.19 -22.81 19.79
CA MET A 190 -11.83 -23.26 19.50
C MET A 190 -11.40 -24.41 20.42
N VAL A 191 -11.71 -24.32 21.72
CA VAL A 191 -11.42 -25.43 22.65
C VAL A 191 -12.19 -26.70 22.26
N GLU A 192 -13.47 -26.59 21.93
CA GLU A 192 -14.31 -27.73 21.54
C GLU A 192 -13.83 -28.41 20.25
N HIS A 193 -13.50 -27.63 19.22
CA HIS A 193 -13.23 -28.16 17.88
C HIS A 193 -11.74 -28.31 17.53
N LEU A 194 -10.85 -27.59 18.21
CA LEU A 194 -9.41 -27.58 17.95
C LEU A 194 -8.57 -27.99 19.17
N GLY A 195 -9.12 -27.95 20.39
CA GLY A 195 -8.42 -28.32 21.62
C GLY A 195 -7.51 -27.23 22.20
N TYR A 196 -7.61 -25.99 21.71
CA TYR A 196 -6.79 -24.86 22.16
C TYR A 196 -7.50 -23.51 21.97
N THR A 197 -6.95 -22.47 22.58
CA THR A 197 -7.41 -21.07 22.49
C THR A 197 -6.50 -20.24 21.58
N TYR A 198 -6.91 -19.02 21.24
CA TYR A 198 -6.02 -18.08 20.53
C TYR A 198 -4.78 -17.71 21.33
N ARG A 199 -4.89 -17.61 22.66
CA ARG A 199 -3.73 -17.38 23.53
C ARG A 199 -2.70 -18.48 23.40
N ASP A 200 -3.13 -19.74 23.33
CA ASP A 200 -2.21 -20.87 23.13
C ASP A 200 -1.49 -20.75 21.78
N VAL A 201 -2.18 -20.34 20.71
CA VAL A 201 -1.56 -20.10 19.40
C VAL A 201 -0.47 -19.02 19.48
N ARG A 202 -0.75 -17.89 20.14
CA ARG A 202 0.24 -16.83 20.37
C ARG A 202 1.42 -17.33 21.19
N THR A 203 1.14 -18.03 22.29
CA THR A 203 2.16 -18.59 23.18
C THR A 203 3.11 -19.53 22.43
N VAL A 204 2.58 -20.42 21.59
CA VAL A 204 3.40 -21.31 20.76
C VAL A 204 4.24 -20.52 19.78
N ARG A 205 3.65 -19.58 19.04
CA ARG A 205 4.36 -18.75 18.05
C ARG A 205 5.52 -17.96 18.68
N ASP A 206 5.24 -17.24 19.75
CA ASP A 206 6.21 -16.37 20.42
C ASP A 206 7.34 -17.20 21.05
N SER A 207 7.00 -18.33 21.67
CA SER A 207 7.98 -19.25 22.26
C SER A 207 8.84 -19.92 21.20
N MET A 208 8.27 -20.34 20.06
CA MET A 208 9.05 -20.91 18.96
C MET A 208 10.07 -19.93 18.40
N HIS A 209 9.66 -18.68 18.17
CA HIS A 209 10.55 -17.61 17.72
C HIS A 209 11.69 -17.36 18.74
N LYS A 210 11.33 -17.24 20.03
CA LYS A 210 12.28 -17.05 21.12
C LYS A 210 13.27 -18.21 21.24
N LEU A 211 12.80 -19.45 21.32
CA LEU A 211 13.64 -20.64 21.46
C LEU A 211 14.60 -20.79 20.27
N GLY A 212 14.12 -20.54 19.05
CA GLY A 212 14.96 -20.53 17.86
C GLY A 212 16.07 -19.47 17.94
N GLY A 213 15.70 -18.25 18.31
CA GLY A 213 16.63 -17.13 18.49
C GLY A 213 17.66 -17.34 19.60
N ASP A 214 17.24 -17.82 20.77
CA ASP A 214 18.10 -18.07 21.93
C ASP A 214 19.12 -19.18 21.64
N ARG A 215 18.69 -20.29 21.04
CA ARG A 215 19.58 -21.40 20.66
C ARG A 215 20.62 -20.97 19.62
N MET A 216 20.20 -20.14 18.66
CA MET A 216 21.10 -19.57 17.66
C MET A 216 22.11 -18.60 18.28
N THR A 217 21.64 -17.66 19.08
CA THR A 217 22.46 -16.65 19.76
C THR A 217 23.49 -17.29 20.66
N LYS A 218 23.08 -18.30 21.45
CA LYS A 218 23.98 -19.05 22.32
C LYS A 218 25.12 -19.67 21.54
N LEU A 219 24.85 -20.40 20.45
CA LEU A 219 25.89 -21.05 19.65
C LEU A 219 26.84 -20.04 18.98
N ARG A 220 26.31 -18.90 18.52
CA ARG A 220 27.11 -17.81 17.98
C ARG A 220 28.07 -17.26 19.02
N ASP A 221 27.57 -16.91 20.20
CA ASP A 221 28.38 -16.32 21.28
C ASP A 221 29.40 -17.34 21.79
N ASP A 222 28.98 -18.59 21.98
CA ASP A 222 29.83 -19.71 22.36
C ASP A 222 30.98 -19.99 21.37
N THR A 223 30.72 -19.83 20.08
CA THR A 223 31.73 -20.00 19.00
C THR A 223 32.62 -18.76 18.89
N GLY A 224 32.04 -17.57 19.01
CA GLY A 224 32.74 -16.28 18.97
C GLY A 224 33.70 -16.10 20.14
N ASP A 225 33.31 -16.51 21.33
CA ASP A 225 34.14 -16.51 22.54
C ASP A 225 35.42 -17.33 22.37
N ILE A 226 35.31 -18.53 21.79
CA ILE A 226 36.48 -19.38 21.52
C ILE A 226 37.39 -18.70 20.49
N LEU A 227 36.82 -18.13 19.43
CA LEU A 227 37.56 -17.43 18.39
C LEU A 227 38.30 -16.19 18.95
N MET A 228 37.65 -15.43 19.85
CA MET A 228 38.24 -14.26 20.50
C MET A 228 39.38 -14.64 21.46
N ARG A 229 39.21 -15.69 22.27
CA ARG A 229 40.26 -16.17 23.20
C ARG A 229 41.54 -16.60 22.48
N HIS A 230 41.42 -17.10 21.25
CA HIS A 230 42.55 -17.56 20.43
C HIS A 230 42.88 -16.61 19.26
N GLN A 231 42.39 -15.37 19.31
CA GLN A 231 42.64 -14.38 18.27
C GLN A 231 44.16 -14.15 18.08
N GLY A 232 44.64 -14.27 16.84
CA GLY A 232 46.07 -14.16 16.52
C GLY A 232 46.90 -15.43 16.74
N THR A 233 46.28 -16.52 17.21
CA THR A 233 46.91 -17.85 17.22
C THR A 233 46.69 -18.53 15.87
N ALA A 234 47.76 -19.06 15.26
CA ALA A 234 47.62 -19.84 14.04
C ALA A 234 46.80 -21.14 14.31
N PRO A 235 45.90 -21.59 13.41
CA PRO A 235 45.05 -22.76 13.65
C PRO A 235 45.81 -24.03 14.06
N ALA A 236 47.02 -24.22 13.51
CA ALA A 236 47.89 -25.35 13.84
C ALA A 236 48.45 -25.33 15.29
N ASN A 237 48.34 -24.20 15.98
CA ASN A 237 48.83 -23.98 17.34
C ASN A 237 47.68 -23.89 18.37
N VAL A 238 46.44 -24.04 17.94
CA VAL A 238 45.28 -24.12 18.86
C VAL A 238 45.24 -25.55 19.43
N PRO A 239 45.09 -25.72 20.75
CA PRO A 239 44.98 -27.04 21.36
C PRO A 239 43.86 -27.89 20.73
N ASP A 240 44.10 -29.19 20.57
CA ASP A 240 43.17 -30.11 19.88
C ASP A 240 41.81 -30.21 20.61
N ASP A 241 41.80 -30.15 21.94
CA ASP A 241 40.59 -30.14 22.77
C ASP A 241 39.74 -28.89 22.54
N VAL A 242 40.38 -27.73 22.40
CA VAL A 242 39.71 -26.47 22.06
C VAL A 242 39.15 -26.53 20.63
N MET A 243 39.91 -27.09 19.68
CA MET A 243 39.43 -27.27 18.31
C MET A 243 38.24 -28.22 18.24
N GLN A 244 38.25 -29.30 19.04
CA GLN A 244 37.11 -30.21 19.16
C GLN A 244 35.88 -29.52 19.76
N GLU A 245 36.05 -28.72 20.81
CA GLU A 245 34.97 -27.94 21.41
C GLU A 245 34.38 -26.93 20.41
N PHE A 246 35.25 -26.23 19.67
CA PHE A 246 34.85 -25.30 18.61
C PHE A 246 34.02 -26.01 17.53
N MET A 247 34.52 -27.14 17.01
CA MET A 247 33.82 -27.90 15.99
C MET A 247 32.49 -28.46 16.49
N ALA A 248 32.41 -28.91 17.75
CA ALA A 248 31.17 -29.41 18.35
C ALA A 248 30.06 -28.34 18.42
N ARG A 249 30.42 -27.05 18.53
CA ARG A 249 29.49 -25.91 18.50
C ARG A 249 29.22 -25.43 17.07
N LEU A 250 30.24 -25.44 16.21
CA LEU A 250 30.14 -24.99 14.82
C LEU A 250 29.25 -25.91 13.97
N ILE A 251 29.28 -27.22 14.21
CA ILE A 251 28.49 -28.21 13.46
C ILE A 251 26.98 -27.94 13.52
N PRO A 252 26.32 -27.88 14.69
CA PRO A 252 24.90 -27.55 14.78
C PRO A 252 24.58 -26.09 14.43
N PHE A 253 25.59 -25.21 14.45
CA PHE A 253 25.43 -23.82 14.02
C PHE A 253 25.36 -23.69 12.50
N MET A 254 26.25 -24.34 11.73
CA MET A 254 26.42 -24.07 10.29
C MET A 254 26.22 -25.27 9.35
N PHE A 255 26.35 -26.50 9.83
CA PHE A 255 26.48 -27.66 8.93
C PHE A 255 25.38 -28.70 9.08
N LEU A 256 24.93 -28.98 10.31
CA LEU A 256 23.91 -29.99 10.64
C LEU A 256 22.95 -29.45 11.72
N PRO A 257 22.11 -28.46 11.38
CA PRO A 257 21.34 -27.71 12.35
C PRO A 257 20.06 -28.37 12.85
N ALA A 258 19.68 -29.56 12.38
CA ALA A 258 18.36 -30.15 12.66
C ALA A 258 18.01 -30.24 14.14
N ASP A 259 18.94 -30.71 14.99
CA ASP A 259 18.67 -30.87 16.43
C ASP A 259 18.52 -29.51 17.13
N ARG A 260 19.20 -28.46 16.63
CA ARG A 260 19.03 -27.09 17.12
C ARG A 260 17.67 -26.52 16.72
N ALA A 261 17.31 -26.71 15.45
CA ALA A 261 16.11 -26.14 14.84
C ALA A 261 14.81 -26.86 15.24
N THR A 262 14.93 -28.12 15.68
CA THR A 262 13.79 -28.91 16.16
C THR A 262 13.23 -28.31 17.45
N ILE A 263 11.95 -27.98 17.47
CA ILE A 263 11.22 -27.57 18.66
C ILE A 263 10.16 -28.62 18.98
N THR A 264 10.05 -28.97 20.26
CA THR A 264 9.04 -29.92 20.76
C THR A 264 7.93 -29.19 21.52
N ALA A 265 6.78 -29.84 21.70
CA ALA A 265 5.71 -29.30 22.54
C ALA A 265 6.17 -29.15 24.01
N GLU A 266 7.04 -30.05 24.46
CA GLU A 266 7.66 -30.04 25.78
C GLU A 266 8.61 -28.86 25.97
N ASP A 267 9.37 -28.47 24.94
CA ASP A 267 10.21 -27.26 24.96
C ASP A 267 9.36 -26.01 25.20
N VAL A 268 8.27 -25.86 24.43
CA VAL A 268 7.35 -24.72 24.53
C VAL A 268 6.64 -24.73 25.89
N ALA A 269 6.20 -25.89 26.38
CA ALA A 269 5.56 -26.01 27.68
C ALA A 269 6.52 -25.65 28.82
N ALA A 270 7.79 -26.03 28.71
CA ALA A 270 8.82 -25.68 29.70
C ALA A 270 9.15 -24.18 29.69
N ASP A 271 9.17 -23.54 28.53
CA ASP A 271 9.45 -22.10 28.40
C ASP A 271 8.29 -21.22 28.90
N THR A 272 7.04 -21.66 28.67
CA THR A 272 5.84 -20.82 28.85
C THR A 272 5.00 -21.20 30.06
N GLY A 273 5.10 -22.43 30.55
CA GLY A 273 4.24 -23.00 31.60
C GLY A 273 2.81 -23.33 31.14
N ALA A 274 2.51 -23.23 29.84
CA ALA A 274 1.20 -23.55 29.29
C ALA A 274 0.93 -25.07 29.21
N GLU A 275 -0.33 -25.44 29.02
CA GLU A 275 -0.76 -26.84 29.02
C GLU A 275 -0.21 -27.61 27.81
N LEU A 276 0.54 -28.69 28.07
CA LEU A 276 1.20 -29.48 27.04
C LEU A 276 0.22 -30.02 25.97
N ALA A 277 -1.00 -30.42 26.37
CA ALA A 277 -2.01 -30.92 25.44
C ALA A 277 -2.50 -29.84 24.45
N ALA A 278 -2.69 -28.61 24.94
CA ALA A 278 -3.09 -27.48 24.11
C ALA A 278 -1.96 -27.09 23.14
N ILE A 279 -0.72 -26.99 23.63
CA ILE A 279 0.48 -26.73 22.81
C ILE A 279 0.61 -27.77 21.69
N ARG A 280 0.51 -29.06 22.03
CA ARG A 280 0.60 -30.13 21.05
C ARG A 280 -0.48 -30.03 19.99
N SER A 281 -1.73 -29.74 20.39
CA SER A 281 -2.85 -29.56 19.47
C SER A 281 -2.64 -28.38 18.53
N VAL A 282 -2.06 -27.27 19.01
CA VAL A 282 -1.64 -26.15 18.17
C VAL A 282 -0.58 -26.62 17.16
N MET A 283 0.56 -27.15 17.62
CA MET A 283 1.66 -27.54 16.72
C MET A 283 1.19 -28.54 15.65
N GLU A 284 0.35 -29.51 16.02
CA GLU A 284 -0.23 -30.49 15.09
C GLU A 284 -1.12 -29.82 14.04
N SER A 285 -1.99 -28.89 14.43
CA SER A 285 -2.91 -28.19 13.53
C SER A 285 -2.21 -27.34 12.47
N PHE A 286 -0.97 -26.94 12.72
CA PHE A 286 -0.14 -26.14 11.82
C PHE A 286 0.97 -26.95 11.14
N SER A 287 0.94 -28.28 11.22
CA SER A 287 2.00 -29.16 10.70
C SER A 287 1.61 -29.97 9.46
N GLN A 288 2.60 -30.16 8.59
CA GLN A 288 2.59 -31.18 7.55
C GLN A 288 3.43 -32.39 7.99
N ARG A 289 3.11 -33.57 7.47
CA ARG A 289 3.80 -34.82 7.78
C ARG A 289 4.39 -35.45 6.52
N PHE A 290 5.47 -36.21 6.70
CA PHE A 290 6.03 -37.05 5.66
C PHE A 290 4.99 -38.05 5.17
N ASP A 291 4.83 -38.14 3.86
CA ASP A 291 3.87 -39.01 3.22
C ASP A 291 4.35 -39.34 1.80
N ASP A 292 4.86 -40.57 1.67
CA ASP A 292 5.42 -41.14 0.44
C ASP A 292 4.34 -41.62 -0.54
N THR A 293 3.05 -41.55 -0.19
CA THR A 293 1.96 -41.88 -1.12
C THR A 293 1.79 -40.82 -2.21
N VAL A 294 2.30 -39.60 -1.97
CA VAL A 294 2.31 -38.50 -2.94
C VAL A 294 3.73 -38.23 -3.42
N PRO A 295 4.05 -38.45 -4.72
CA PRO A 295 5.39 -38.25 -5.25
C PRO A 295 5.93 -36.82 -5.03
N PRO A 296 7.23 -36.65 -4.70
CA PRO A 296 7.85 -35.33 -4.49
C PRO A 296 7.59 -34.32 -5.61
N ALA A 297 7.74 -34.75 -6.88
CA ALA A 297 7.50 -33.89 -8.04
C ALA A 297 6.04 -33.41 -8.12
N ARG A 298 5.07 -34.24 -7.69
CA ARG A 298 3.67 -33.84 -7.64
C ARG A 298 3.42 -32.80 -6.55
N ARG A 299 4.02 -32.97 -5.36
CA ARG A 299 3.91 -31.98 -4.27
C ARG A 299 4.42 -30.61 -4.70
N VAL A 300 5.60 -30.56 -5.32
CA VAL A 300 6.18 -29.30 -5.83
C VAL A 300 5.34 -28.71 -6.96
N TYR A 301 4.86 -29.52 -7.90
CA TYR A 301 3.98 -29.04 -8.97
C TYR A 301 2.66 -28.47 -8.42
N ASP A 302 2.02 -29.16 -7.47
CA ASP A 302 0.77 -28.72 -6.85
C ASP A 302 0.98 -27.43 -6.03
N LEU A 303 2.13 -27.27 -5.37
CA LEU A 303 2.53 -26.02 -4.71
C LEU A 303 2.65 -24.85 -5.69
N LEU A 304 3.26 -25.06 -6.85
CA LEU A 304 3.51 -24.01 -7.86
C LEU A 304 2.29 -23.68 -8.75
N THR A 305 1.24 -24.52 -8.71
CA THR A 305 0.09 -24.39 -9.62
C THR A 305 -1.26 -24.31 -8.94
N SER A 306 -1.43 -24.92 -7.77
CA SER A 306 -2.73 -25.17 -7.15
C SER A 306 -2.85 -24.47 -5.80
N SER A 307 -2.18 -24.96 -4.76
CA SER A 307 -2.27 -24.33 -3.44
C SER A 307 -0.99 -24.57 -2.69
N ASN A 308 -0.40 -23.50 -2.17
CA ASN A 308 0.73 -23.61 -1.27
C ASN A 308 0.24 -24.05 0.13
N PRO A 309 0.52 -25.29 0.57
CA PRO A 309 0.06 -25.77 1.88
C PRO A 309 0.75 -25.03 3.04
N PHE A 310 1.96 -24.51 2.83
CA PHE A 310 2.72 -23.80 3.87
C PHE A 310 2.09 -22.47 4.29
N HIS A 311 1.16 -21.93 3.51
CA HIS A 311 0.32 -20.81 3.94
C HIS A 311 -0.58 -21.14 5.11
N THR A 312 -0.97 -22.41 5.28
CA THR A 312 -1.85 -22.85 6.38
C THR A 312 -1.08 -23.61 7.44
N THR A 313 -0.21 -24.51 6.99
CA THR A 313 0.57 -25.41 7.83
C THR A 313 2.07 -25.16 7.60
N PRO A 314 2.65 -24.12 8.22
CA PRO A 314 4.04 -23.73 8.01
C PRO A 314 5.05 -24.63 8.72
N LEU A 315 4.60 -25.56 9.56
CA LEU A 315 5.47 -26.51 10.26
C LEU A 315 5.62 -27.82 9.49
N VAL A 316 6.77 -28.47 9.65
CA VAL A 316 7.00 -29.86 9.25
C VAL A 316 7.21 -30.70 10.50
N SER A 317 6.49 -31.80 10.61
CA SER A 317 6.61 -32.78 11.69
C SER A 317 7.13 -34.13 11.17
N ASP A 318 8.00 -34.77 11.95
CA ASP A 318 8.41 -36.15 11.71
C ASP A 318 7.46 -37.21 12.31
N GLY A 319 6.41 -36.77 13.01
CA GLY A 319 5.45 -37.66 13.69
C GLY A 319 5.91 -38.17 15.06
N GLU A 320 7.12 -37.84 15.50
CA GLU A 320 7.69 -38.24 16.79
C GLU A 320 7.69 -37.09 17.83
N GLY A 321 6.95 -36.02 17.55
CA GLY A 321 6.87 -34.83 18.41
C GLY A 321 7.92 -33.76 18.11
N ASN A 322 8.69 -33.91 17.02
CA ASN A 322 9.64 -32.92 16.55
C ASN A 322 9.03 -32.07 15.46
N TYR A 323 9.26 -30.75 15.54
CA TYR A 323 8.74 -29.79 14.58
C TYR A 323 9.85 -28.83 14.12
N VAL A 324 9.85 -28.50 12.83
CA VAL A 324 10.65 -27.40 12.27
C VAL A 324 9.76 -26.43 11.52
N GLU A 325 10.08 -25.15 11.63
CA GLU A 325 9.44 -24.11 10.82
C GLU A 325 10.00 -24.13 9.40
N THR A 326 9.20 -23.69 8.44
CA THR A 326 9.67 -23.41 7.08
C THR A 326 9.92 -21.93 6.88
N THR A 327 8.88 -21.11 6.91
CA THR A 327 8.99 -19.69 6.57
C THR A 327 8.13 -18.84 7.49
N ASN A 328 6.82 -19.09 7.49
CA ASN A 328 5.85 -18.32 8.25
C ASN A 328 5.72 -18.83 9.70
N GLY A 329 5.47 -17.91 10.63
CA GLY A 329 5.13 -18.27 12.01
C GLY A 329 3.76 -18.94 12.14
N VAL A 330 3.59 -19.70 13.23
CA VAL A 330 2.34 -20.41 13.54
C VAL A 330 1.14 -19.45 13.59
N GLY A 331 0.19 -19.59 12.67
CA GLY A 331 -1.05 -18.84 12.69
C GLY A 331 -0.99 -17.40 12.17
N LEU A 332 0.11 -16.93 11.56
CA LEU A 332 0.22 -15.57 11.03
C LEU A 332 -0.83 -15.29 9.94
N ASP A 333 -0.90 -16.10 8.86
CA ASP A 333 -1.85 -15.83 7.76
C ASP A 333 -3.03 -16.84 7.69
N SER A 334 -3.17 -17.72 8.70
CA SER A 334 -3.98 -18.93 8.58
C SER A 334 -4.93 -19.25 9.71
N LEU A 335 -4.81 -18.56 10.86
CA LEU A 335 -5.60 -18.90 12.05
C LEU A 335 -7.10 -18.92 11.75
N ARG A 336 -7.62 -17.86 11.14
CA ARG A 336 -9.05 -17.79 10.76
C ARG A 336 -9.48 -18.95 9.87
N ARG A 337 -8.64 -19.37 8.91
CA ARG A 337 -8.96 -20.45 7.99
C ARG A 337 -9.04 -21.79 8.71
N ILE A 338 -8.20 -22.02 9.72
CA ILE A 338 -8.23 -23.23 10.55
C ILE A 338 -9.49 -23.23 11.42
N VAL A 339 -9.80 -22.11 12.07
CA VAL A 339 -11.01 -21.96 12.89
C VAL A 339 -12.28 -22.14 12.05
N GLU A 340 -12.40 -21.43 10.92
CA GLU A 340 -13.55 -21.54 10.02
C GLU A 340 -13.66 -22.93 9.41
N GLY A 341 -12.54 -23.58 9.08
CA GLY A 341 -12.49 -24.95 8.59
C GLY A 341 -13.07 -25.95 9.60
N ALA A 342 -12.69 -25.82 10.87
CA ALA A 342 -13.19 -26.67 11.95
C ALA A 342 -14.68 -26.43 12.29
N LEU A 343 -15.17 -25.20 12.07
CA LEU A 343 -16.58 -24.84 12.28
C LEU A 343 -17.46 -25.13 11.07
N THR A 344 -16.90 -25.32 9.88
CA THR A 344 -17.69 -25.51 8.66
C THR A 344 -18.56 -26.76 8.78
N GLY A 345 -19.87 -26.61 8.59
CA GLY A 345 -20.85 -27.70 8.70
C GLY A 345 -21.45 -27.88 10.09
N THR A 346 -21.04 -27.08 11.09
CA THR A 346 -21.64 -27.08 12.44
C THR A 346 -22.77 -26.06 12.54
N ALA A 347 -23.67 -26.22 13.53
CA ALA A 347 -24.72 -25.24 13.81
C ALA A 347 -24.14 -23.92 14.37
N GLN A 348 -22.96 -23.99 14.99
CA GLN A 348 -22.26 -22.91 15.64
C GLN A 348 -21.62 -21.93 14.64
N PHE A 349 -21.33 -22.37 13.41
CA PHE A 349 -20.76 -21.51 12.36
C PHE A 349 -21.61 -20.25 12.12
N HIS A 350 -22.93 -20.40 12.08
CA HIS A 350 -23.83 -19.25 11.88
C HIS A 350 -23.73 -18.24 13.04
N SER A 351 -23.58 -18.73 14.27
CA SER A 351 -23.42 -17.86 15.45
C SER A 351 -22.08 -17.13 15.42
N TYR A 352 -20.99 -17.82 15.05
CA TYR A 352 -19.67 -17.20 14.84
C TYR A 352 -19.74 -16.12 13.76
N ASP A 353 -20.32 -16.44 12.60
CA ASP A 353 -20.41 -15.53 11.46
C ASP A 353 -21.19 -14.26 11.81
N LYS A 354 -22.43 -14.41 12.30
CA LYS A 354 -23.35 -13.29 12.54
C LYS A 354 -23.02 -12.47 13.78
N LYS A 355 -22.54 -13.08 14.85
CA LYS A 355 -22.37 -12.39 16.15
C LYS A 355 -20.95 -11.93 16.42
N VAL A 356 -19.97 -12.47 15.69
CA VAL A 356 -18.56 -12.15 15.93
C VAL A 356 -17.93 -11.63 14.65
N ARG A 357 -17.85 -12.44 13.59
CA ARG A 357 -17.10 -12.09 12.38
C ARG A 357 -17.61 -10.79 11.73
N GLN A 358 -18.91 -10.69 11.47
CA GLN A 358 -19.50 -9.48 10.88
C GLN A 358 -19.35 -8.27 11.81
N VAL A 359 -19.80 -8.42 13.07
CA VAL A 359 -19.81 -7.34 14.08
C VAL A 359 -18.41 -6.77 14.33
N VAL A 360 -17.40 -7.63 14.52
CA VAL A 360 -16.02 -7.19 14.79
C VAL A 360 -15.41 -6.54 13.55
N SER A 361 -15.68 -7.06 12.35
CA SER A 361 -15.19 -6.45 11.10
C SER A 361 -15.76 -5.04 10.92
N GLU A 362 -17.07 -4.88 11.14
CA GLU A 362 -17.74 -3.58 11.09
C GLU A 362 -17.17 -2.61 12.13
N GLN A 363 -17.03 -3.06 13.38
CA GLN A 363 -16.48 -2.25 14.46
C GLN A 363 -15.05 -1.77 14.16
N LEU A 364 -14.16 -2.65 13.67
CA LEU A 364 -12.78 -2.32 13.32
C LEU A 364 -12.72 -1.29 12.17
N ALA A 365 -13.57 -1.45 11.14
CA ALA A 365 -13.64 -0.52 10.02
C ALA A 365 -14.07 0.88 10.49
N LEU A 366 -15.14 0.95 11.28
CA LEU A 366 -15.68 2.20 11.78
C LEU A 366 -14.72 2.88 12.76
N ALA A 367 -14.04 2.12 13.63
CA ALA A 367 -13.04 2.67 14.54
C ALA A 367 -11.84 3.27 13.79
N SER A 368 -11.36 2.58 12.74
CA SER A 368 -10.27 3.08 11.88
C SER A 368 -10.68 4.37 11.15
N LEU A 369 -11.91 4.41 10.63
CA LEU A 369 -12.44 5.61 9.98
C LEU A 369 -12.69 6.75 10.96
N GLU A 370 -13.22 6.47 12.15
CA GLU A 370 -13.38 7.47 13.21
C GLU A 370 -12.03 8.08 13.62
N GLN A 371 -10.98 7.27 13.72
CA GLN A 371 -9.62 7.72 14.00
C GLN A 371 -9.09 8.66 12.90
N VAL A 372 -9.14 8.24 11.63
CA VAL A 372 -8.57 9.05 10.53
C VAL A 372 -9.39 10.30 10.22
N LEU A 373 -10.72 10.21 10.37
CA LEU A 373 -11.63 11.34 10.16
C LEU A 373 -11.77 12.24 11.39
N ARG A 374 -11.26 11.79 12.55
CA ARG A 374 -11.38 12.46 13.85
C ARG A 374 -12.83 12.83 14.20
N THR A 375 -13.77 12.00 13.75
CA THR A 375 -15.22 12.25 13.84
C THR A 375 -15.93 10.91 14.00
N PRO A 376 -16.81 10.73 15.02
CA PRO A 376 -17.56 9.50 15.18
C PRO A 376 -18.56 9.30 14.03
N PRO A 377 -18.96 8.05 13.73
CA PRO A 377 -19.98 7.79 12.74
C PRO A 377 -21.29 8.48 13.13
N ARG A 378 -21.94 9.12 12.16
CA ARG A 378 -23.29 9.69 12.33
C ARG A 378 -24.32 8.58 12.51
N LEU A 379 -24.14 7.47 11.79
CA LEU A 379 -24.89 6.23 11.92
C LEU A 379 -23.92 5.04 11.82
N ALA A 380 -24.16 4.00 12.61
CA ALA A 380 -23.42 2.74 12.61
C ALA A 380 -24.42 1.57 12.69
N GLY A 381 -24.29 0.57 11.83
CA GLY A 381 -25.17 -0.61 11.78
C GLY A 381 -26.66 -0.24 11.70
N PHE A 382 -27.04 0.57 10.72
CA PHE A 382 -28.37 1.20 10.66
C PHE A 382 -29.24 0.61 9.55
N LYS A 383 -30.55 0.85 9.66
CA LYS A 383 -31.55 0.44 8.67
C LYS A 383 -32.25 1.65 8.08
N TYR A 384 -32.45 1.61 6.76
CA TYR A 384 -33.07 2.69 6.02
C TYR A 384 -33.97 2.16 4.89
N TYR A 385 -34.88 3.01 4.42
CA TYR A 385 -35.71 2.71 3.27
C TYR A 385 -34.96 2.98 1.96
N ALA A 386 -34.91 1.96 1.11
CA ALA A 386 -34.41 2.04 -0.26
C ALA A 386 -35.54 1.78 -1.26
N PRO A 387 -35.45 2.31 -2.49
CA PRO A 387 -36.47 2.05 -3.51
C PRO A 387 -36.51 0.57 -3.88
N ALA A 388 -37.68 0.11 -4.37
CA ALA A 388 -37.85 -1.28 -4.79
C ALA A 388 -36.93 -1.63 -5.99
N ASP A 389 -36.77 -0.68 -6.92
CA ASP A 389 -35.83 -0.68 -8.03
C ASP A 389 -34.75 0.40 -7.87
N ASP A 390 -33.59 0.21 -8.50
CA ASP A 390 -32.43 1.12 -8.38
C ASP A 390 -32.58 2.44 -9.19
N THR A 391 -33.79 2.76 -9.66
CA THR A 391 -34.05 3.94 -10.50
C THR A 391 -35.04 4.93 -9.89
N SER A 392 -35.82 4.51 -8.90
CA SER A 392 -36.91 5.29 -8.31
C SER A 392 -36.51 6.00 -7.01
N HIS A 393 -35.26 6.43 -6.88
CA HIS A 393 -34.73 7.07 -5.67
C HIS A 393 -35.54 8.30 -5.24
N SER A 394 -36.02 9.11 -6.19
CA SER A 394 -36.77 10.35 -5.94
C SER A 394 -38.12 10.15 -5.21
N VAL A 395 -38.67 8.93 -5.25
CA VAL A 395 -39.95 8.59 -4.58
C VAL A 395 -39.81 8.63 -3.06
N LEU A 396 -38.58 8.48 -2.54
CA LEU A 396 -38.25 8.50 -1.12
C LEU A 396 -37.75 9.86 -0.62
N GLY A 397 -38.17 10.97 -1.25
CA GLY A 397 -37.84 12.32 -0.77
C GLY A 397 -38.43 12.67 0.61
N ALA A 398 -38.02 13.81 1.16
CA ALA A 398 -38.40 14.28 2.51
C ALA A 398 -39.92 14.42 2.74
N HIS A 399 -40.71 14.55 1.68
CA HIS A 399 -42.17 14.69 1.75
C HIS A 399 -42.91 13.37 1.46
N CYS A 400 -42.19 12.24 1.41
CA CYS A 400 -42.80 10.93 1.18
C CYS A 400 -43.73 10.56 2.34
N PRO A 401 -45.06 10.42 2.11
CA PRO A 401 -46.01 10.20 3.19
C PRO A 401 -46.00 8.75 3.71
N ASN A 402 -45.47 7.81 2.93
CA ASN A 402 -45.42 6.40 3.30
C ASN A 402 -44.16 5.70 2.73
N PRO A 403 -42.97 5.94 3.31
CA PRO A 403 -41.72 5.30 2.87
C PRO A 403 -41.80 3.77 2.85
N LYS A 404 -42.52 3.18 3.82
CA LYS A 404 -42.72 1.73 3.94
C LYS A 404 -43.53 1.12 2.78
N GLY A 405 -44.44 1.89 2.19
CA GLY A 405 -45.27 1.42 1.08
C GLY A 405 -44.58 1.48 -0.28
N VAL A 406 -43.56 2.33 -0.42
CA VAL A 406 -42.88 2.59 -1.70
C VAL A 406 -41.44 2.08 -1.74
N GLY A 407 -40.86 1.77 -0.58
CA GLY A 407 -39.51 1.23 -0.43
C GLY A 407 -39.46 -0.10 0.32
N LYS A 408 -38.26 -0.66 0.40
CA LYS A 408 -37.89 -1.82 1.20
C LYS A 408 -36.85 -1.41 2.24
N THR A 409 -36.90 -2.02 3.42
CA THR A 409 -35.85 -1.82 4.43
C THR A 409 -34.58 -2.54 4.00
N VAL A 410 -33.46 -1.84 4.08
CA VAL A 410 -32.12 -2.36 3.84
C VAL A 410 -31.19 -1.92 4.96
N GLU A 411 -30.06 -2.60 5.10
CA GLU A 411 -29.03 -2.31 6.10
C GLU A 411 -27.89 -1.48 5.47
N GLY A 412 -27.19 -0.71 6.30
CA GLY A 412 -25.95 -0.03 5.97
C GLY A 412 -25.01 -0.01 7.17
N ASP A 413 -23.72 -0.20 6.93
CA ASP A 413 -22.76 -0.47 8.00
C ASP A 413 -22.28 0.83 8.67
N GLY A 414 -22.03 1.89 7.90
CA GLY A 414 -21.66 3.18 8.46
C GLY A 414 -21.92 4.40 7.56
N LEU A 415 -22.16 5.54 8.20
CA LEU A 415 -22.23 6.85 7.57
C LEU A 415 -21.50 7.89 8.42
N PHE A 416 -20.44 8.49 7.88
CA PHE A 416 -19.75 9.61 8.51
C PHE A 416 -20.12 10.92 7.81
N ILE A 417 -20.26 11.98 8.59
CA ILE A 417 -20.45 13.35 8.09
C ILE A 417 -19.35 14.22 8.69
N VAL A 418 -18.45 14.71 7.85
CA VAL A 418 -17.31 15.57 8.25
C VAL A 418 -17.40 16.87 7.48
N GLY A 419 -17.90 17.92 8.14
CA GLY A 419 -18.26 19.16 7.47
C GLY A 419 -19.36 18.93 6.43
N ASP A 420 -19.09 19.27 5.17
CA ASP A 420 -19.99 19.07 4.04
C ASP A 420 -19.68 17.79 3.24
N VAL A 421 -18.93 16.85 3.81
CA VAL A 421 -18.54 15.58 3.18
C VAL A 421 -19.24 14.41 3.86
N ALA A 422 -19.91 13.56 3.08
CA ALA A 422 -20.44 12.27 3.53
C ALA A 422 -19.52 11.13 3.10
N ILE A 423 -19.24 10.19 4.00
CA ILE A 423 -18.51 8.96 3.69
C ILE A 423 -19.42 7.77 4.04
N CYS A 424 -19.89 7.09 2.99
CA CYS A 424 -20.67 5.87 3.08
C CYS A 424 -19.73 4.67 3.25
N VAL A 425 -19.99 3.82 4.24
CA VAL A 425 -19.11 2.70 4.60
C VAL A 425 -19.87 1.40 4.49
N GLU A 426 -19.24 0.44 3.85
CA GLU A 426 -19.70 -0.94 3.74
C GLU A 426 -18.54 -1.88 4.08
N VAL A 427 -18.84 -2.96 4.80
CA VAL A 427 -17.85 -3.90 5.32
C VAL A 427 -18.23 -5.31 4.92
N LYS A 428 -17.29 -6.03 4.31
CA LYS A 428 -17.47 -7.43 3.94
C LYS A 428 -16.52 -8.32 4.73
N GLY A 429 -17.07 -8.92 5.79
CA GLY A 429 -16.37 -9.90 6.63
C GLY A 429 -16.27 -11.32 6.04
N LYS A 430 -16.79 -11.57 4.83
CA LYS A 430 -16.79 -12.92 4.23
C LYS A 430 -15.43 -13.23 3.62
N SER A 431 -14.79 -14.31 4.10
CA SER A 431 -13.54 -14.82 3.55
C SER A 431 -13.68 -15.22 2.08
N MET A 432 -12.64 -14.95 1.28
CA MET A 432 -12.54 -15.46 -0.08
C MET A 432 -12.44 -16.99 -0.04
N ALA A 433 -13.21 -17.68 -0.91
CA ALA A 433 -13.26 -19.13 -0.89
C ALA A 433 -11.88 -19.75 -1.19
N ALA A 434 -11.56 -20.87 -0.55
CA ALA A 434 -10.29 -21.57 -0.81
C ALA A 434 -10.11 -21.96 -2.29
N ALA A 435 -11.20 -22.16 -3.04
CA ALA A 435 -11.19 -22.45 -4.47
C ALA A 435 -10.73 -21.26 -5.33
N ALA A 436 -11.05 -20.04 -4.91
CA ALA A 436 -10.66 -18.80 -5.57
C ALA A 436 -9.12 -18.66 -5.60
N ARG A 437 -8.44 -19.12 -4.53
CA ARG A 437 -6.97 -19.13 -4.43
C ARG A 437 -6.31 -20.24 -5.26
N ARG A 438 -7.06 -21.26 -5.73
CA ARG A 438 -6.53 -22.43 -6.47
C ARG A 438 -6.33 -22.22 -7.97
N GLY A 439 -6.33 -20.97 -8.41
CA GLY A 439 -6.17 -20.60 -9.81
C GLY A 439 -7.36 -20.91 -10.72
N ASP A 440 -8.53 -21.24 -10.15
CA ASP A 440 -9.79 -21.16 -10.88
C ASP A 440 -10.18 -19.69 -11.03
N VAL A 441 -9.63 -19.07 -12.08
CA VAL A 441 -9.83 -17.65 -12.44
C VAL A 441 -11.31 -17.30 -12.44
N LYS A 442 -12.16 -18.13 -13.07
CA LYS A 442 -13.61 -17.86 -13.16
C LYS A 442 -14.29 -17.85 -11.81
N ARG A 443 -13.91 -18.78 -10.92
CA ARG A 443 -14.51 -18.86 -9.58
C ARG A 443 -13.98 -17.78 -8.64
N LEU A 444 -12.68 -17.47 -8.69
CA LEU A 444 -12.09 -16.32 -7.99
C LEU A 444 -12.84 -15.04 -8.32
N TRP A 445 -13.07 -14.80 -9.61
CA TRP A 445 -13.81 -13.65 -10.08
C TRP A 445 -15.28 -13.69 -9.71
N SER A 446 -15.94 -14.84 -9.79
CA SER A 446 -17.33 -14.98 -9.35
C SER A 446 -17.49 -14.64 -7.87
N ASP A 447 -16.58 -15.12 -7.01
CA ASP A 447 -16.63 -14.88 -5.58
C ASP A 447 -16.27 -13.43 -5.23
N LEU A 448 -15.26 -12.86 -5.89
CA LEU A 448 -14.92 -11.44 -5.74
C LEU A 448 -16.06 -10.53 -6.22
N LYS A 449 -16.68 -10.86 -7.36
CA LYS A 449 -17.84 -10.13 -7.92
C LYS A 449 -19.07 -10.22 -7.03
N ALA A 450 -19.29 -11.35 -6.39
CA ALA A 450 -20.33 -11.47 -5.39
C ALA A 450 -20.03 -10.56 -4.19
N THR A 451 -18.86 -10.73 -3.55
CA THR A 451 -18.54 -10.03 -2.30
C THR A 451 -18.33 -8.52 -2.49
N VAL A 452 -17.39 -8.14 -3.36
CA VAL A 452 -17.06 -6.73 -3.63
C VAL A 452 -18.21 -6.05 -4.38
N GLY A 453 -18.76 -6.71 -5.39
CA GLY A 453 -19.87 -6.14 -6.17
C GLY A 453 -21.14 -5.92 -5.36
N ASP A 454 -21.48 -6.80 -4.41
CA ASP A 454 -22.58 -6.56 -3.47
C ASP A 454 -22.31 -5.34 -2.60
N GLY A 455 -21.08 -5.20 -2.07
CA GLY A 455 -20.74 -4.05 -1.24
C GLY A 455 -20.80 -2.73 -2.02
N CYS A 456 -20.28 -2.74 -3.25
CA CYS A 456 -20.31 -1.56 -4.12
C CYS A 456 -21.74 -1.14 -4.49
N ARG A 457 -22.65 -2.10 -4.76
CA ARG A 457 -24.07 -1.80 -5.00
C ARG A 457 -24.75 -1.20 -3.77
N GLN A 458 -24.42 -1.68 -2.57
CA GLN A 458 -24.98 -1.17 -1.32
C GLN A 458 -24.53 0.27 -1.05
N ALA A 459 -23.23 0.55 -1.23
CA ALA A 459 -22.69 1.89 -1.13
C ALA A 459 -23.30 2.83 -2.19
N ALA A 460 -23.32 2.43 -3.47
CA ALA A 460 -23.87 3.24 -4.56
C ALA A 460 -25.35 3.61 -4.34
N ARG A 461 -26.14 2.67 -3.80
CA ARG A 461 -27.55 2.92 -3.46
C ARG A 461 -27.71 4.02 -2.40
N LEU A 462 -26.84 4.02 -1.38
CA LEU A 462 -26.85 5.05 -0.34
C LEU A 462 -26.43 6.41 -0.92
N VAL A 463 -25.37 6.44 -1.73
CA VAL A 463 -24.91 7.63 -2.47
C VAL A 463 -26.06 8.23 -3.27
N ALA A 464 -26.73 7.42 -4.11
CA ALA A 464 -27.81 7.87 -4.98
C ALA A 464 -29.00 8.46 -4.20
N LEU A 465 -29.34 7.92 -3.01
CA LEU A 465 -30.37 8.49 -2.15
C LEU A 465 -29.99 9.87 -1.62
N ILE A 466 -28.76 10.03 -1.13
CA ILE A 466 -28.27 11.29 -0.58
C ILE A 466 -28.21 12.36 -1.68
N GLU A 467 -27.71 12.02 -2.87
CA GLU A 467 -27.62 12.96 -4.00
C GLU A 467 -28.99 13.38 -4.53
N THR A 468 -29.91 12.42 -4.67
CA THR A 468 -31.23 12.69 -5.26
C THR A 468 -32.16 13.42 -4.30
N ASN A 469 -32.14 13.02 -3.02
CA ASN A 469 -33.16 13.45 -2.05
C ASN A 469 -32.61 14.39 -0.97
N ALA A 470 -31.30 14.66 -0.95
CA ALA A 470 -30.65 15.42 0.12
C ALA A 470 -30.89 14.81 1.52
N GLY A 471 -31.05 13.49 1.60
CA GLY A 471 -31.35 12.78 2.84
C GLY A 471 -31.91 11.39 2.61
N LEU A 472 -32.28 10.70 3.69
CA LEU A 472 -32.89 9.37 3.64
C LEU A 472 -33.83 9.11 4.81
N TRP A 473 -34.79 8.20 4.62
CA TRP A 473 -35.67 7.73 5.68
C TRP A 473 -35.06 6.54 6.43
N LEU A 474 -34.96 6.64 7.76
CA LEU A 474 -34.58 5.56 8.65
C LEU A 474 -35.75 4.59 8.89
N GLU A 475 -35.46 3.36 9.32
CA GLU A 475 -36.49 2.33 9.55
C GLU A 475 -37.60 2.76 10.51
N ASP A 476 -37.24 3.57 11.51
CA ASP A 476 -38.16 4.14 12.52
C ASP A 476 -39.09 5.23 11.96
N GLY A 477 -38.92 5.61 10.69
CA GLY A 477 -39.68 6.65 10.03
C GLY A 477 -39.10 8.05 10.20
N THR A 478 -37.87 8.19 10.71
CA THR A 478 -37.19 9.49 10.83
C THR A 478 -36.56 9.92 9.51
N TRP A 479 -36.74 11.18 9.11
CA TRP A 479 -36.00 11.77 7.98
C TRP A 479 -34.64 12.27 8.46
N LEU A 480 -33.57 11.70 7.91
CA LEU A 480 -32.22 12.21 8.09
C LEU A 480 -31.94 13.23 6.99
N ASP A 481 -31.93 14.50 7.36
CA ASP A 481 -31.54 15.59 6.47
C ASP A 481 -30.03 15.64 6.26
N LEU A 482 -29.62 15.62 5.00
CA LEU A 482 -28.24 15.68 4.52
C LEU A 482 -28.07 16.79 3.46
N SER A 483 -28.96 17.78 3.45
CA SER A 483 -28.95 18.91 2.51
C SER A 483 -27.72 19.80 2.58
N GLU A 484 -26.89 19.69 3.63
CA GLU A 484 -25.60 20.37 3.75
C GLU A 484 -24.45 19.60 3.07
N VAL A 485 -24.65 18.34 2.69
CA VAL A 485 -23.63 17.52 2.02
C VAL A 485 -23.38 18.04 0.60
N ARG A 486 -22.11 18.17 0.22
CA ARG A 486 -21.65 18.65 -1.10
C ARG A 486 -20.70 17.69 -1.78
N GLU A 487 -20.18 16.71 -1.06
CA GLU A 487 -19.30 15.68 -1.60
C GLU A 487 -19.59 14.35 -0.90
N ILE A 488 -19.70 13.27 -1.68
CA ILE A 488 -19.97 11.93 -1.16
C ILE A 488 -18.85 11.00 -1.62
N ARG A 489 -18.32 10.24 -0.66
CA ARG A 489 -17.33 9.19 -0.90
C ARG A 489 -17.84 7.87 -0.35
N SER A 490 -17.30 6.78 -0.86
CA SER A 490 -17.67 5.45 -0.41
C SER A 490 -16.43 4.61 -0.15
N VAL A 491 -16.45 3.84 0.94
CA VAL A 491 -15.41 2.91 1.34
C VAL A 491 -16.02 1.52 1.49
N VAL A 492 -15.44 0.54 0.83
CA VAL A 492 -15.77 -0.88 0.97
C VAL A 492 -14.58 -1.58 1.61
N ALA A 493 -14.67 -1.89 2.91
CA ALA A 493 -13.61 -2.54 3.66
C ALA A 493 -13.80 -4.06 3.68
N LEU A 494 -12.73 -4.82 3.48
CA LEU A 494 -12.74 -6.27 3.39
C LEU A 494 -11.93 -6.88 4.54
N LEU A 495 -12.45 -7.93 5.18
CA LEU A 495 -11.70 -8.62 6.23
C LEU A 495 -10.49 -9.41 5.67
N ASP A 496 -10.59 -9.89 4.44
CA ASP A 496 -9.47 -10.51 3.73
C ASP A 496 -8.61 -9.45 3.05
N ASP A 497 -7.31 -9.71 3.00
CA ASP A 497 -6.46 -9.04 2.05
C ASP A 497 -6.84 -9.43 0.61
N VAL A 498 -6.90 -8.42 -0.26
CA VAL A 498 -7.20 -8.52 -1.68
C VAL A 498 -5.98 -8.24 -2.56
N GLY A 499 -4.86 -7.81 -1.98
CA GLY A 499 -3.60 -7.50 -2.64
C GLY A 499 -3.80 -6.73 -3.94
N PRO A 500 -3.27 -7.21 -5.09
CA PRO A 500 -3.32 -6.48 -6.35
C PRO A 500 -4.74 -6.31 -6.92
N LEU A 501 -5.73 -7.05 -6.39
CA LEU A 501 -7.12 -6.87 -6.79
C LEU A 501 -7.70 -5.56 -6.25
N GLY A 502 -7.28 -5.09 -5.07
CA GLY A 502 -7.72 -3.81 -4.50
C GLY A 502 -7.17 -2.61 -5.27
N THR A 503 -5.94 -2.71 -5.78
CA THR A 503 -5.25 -1.61 -6.47
C THR A 503 -5.78 -1.38 -7.90
N SER A 504 -6.39 -2.39 -8.50
CA SER A 504 -6.81 -2.44 -9.92
C SER A 504 -8.23 -1.91 -10.19
N LEU A 505 -8.67 -0.88 -9.45
CA LEU A 505 -10.04 -0.31 -9.55
C LEU A 505 -10.46 0.09 -10.99
N GLY A 506 -9.53 0.57 -11.82
CA GLY A 506 -9.81 0.92 -13.21
C GLY A 506 -10.21 -0.28 -14.08
N ASP A 507 -9.52 -1.42 -13.93
CA ASP A 507 -9.82 -2.65 -14.68
C ASP A 507 -11.21 -3.20 -14.28
N HIS A 508 -11.56 -3.03 -13.02
CA HIS A 508 -12.88 -3.39 -12.51
C HIS A 508 -14.00 -2.50 -13.08
N ARG A 509 -13.73 -1.23 -13.39
CA ARG A 509 -14.69 -0.35 -14.09
C ARG A 509 -14.88 -0.79 -15.53
N GLU A 510 -13.77 -1.08 -16.24
CA GLU A 510 -13.81 -1.54 -17.64
C GLU A 510 -14.56 -2.87 -17.80
N THR A 511 -14.50 -3.74 -16.80
CA THR A 511 -15.20 -5.04 -16.78
C THR A 511 -16.61 -4.99 -16.22
N GLY A 512 -17.08 -3.80 -15.80
CA GLY A 512 -18.41 -3.60 -15.22
C GLY A 512 -18.60 -4.20 -13.83
N LEU A 513 -17.50 -4.52 -13.13
CA LEU A 513 -17.52 -4.97 -11.73
C LEU A 513 -17.82 -3.81 -10.78
N LEU A 514 -17.21 -2.65 -11.05
CA LEU A 514 -17.43 -1.41 -10.30
C LEU A 514 -18.30 -0.45 -11.11
N PRO A 515 -19.12 0.36 -10.45
CA PRO A 515 -19.89 1.40 -11.13
C PRO A 515 -18.93 2.38 -11.81
N ALA A 516 -19.32 2.86 -12.99
CA ALA A 516 -18.53 3.81 -13.76
C ALA A 516 -18.42 5.15 -13.03
N ASP A 517 -19.47 5.56 -12.31
CA ASP A 517 -19.50 6.79 -11.50
C ASP A 517 -19.52 6.42 -10.02
N HIS A 518 -18.94 7.28 -9.16
CA HIS A 518 -18.86 7.08 -7.70
C HIS A 518 -18.30 5.72 -7.30
N THR A 519 -17.23 5.28 -7.97
CA THR A 519 -16.52 4.04 -7.63
C THR A 519 -16.06 4.08 -6.16
N PRO A 520 -16.46 3.13 -5.30
CA PRO A 520 -15.99 3.11 -3.92
C PRO A 520 -14.50 2.75 -3.86
N TRP A 521 -13.82 3.26 -2.85
CA TRP A 521 -12.48 2.76 -2.51
C TRP A 521 -12.61 1.40 -1.84
N VAL A 522 -12.05 0.36 -2.47
CA VAL A 522 -12.06 -1.01 -1.96
C VAL A 522 -10.70 -1.30 -1.36
N THR A 523 -10.67 -1.72 -0.09
CA THR A 523 -9.42 -1.95 0.64
C THR A 523 -9.57 -3.06 1.70
N SER A 524 -8.47 -3.60 2.19
CA SER A 524 -8.49 -4.51 3.35
C SER A 524 -8.66 -3.73 4.66
N LEU A 525 -9.19 -4.38 5.71
CA LEU A 525 -9.25 -3.80 7.06
C LEU A 525 -7.85 -3.51 7.62
N HIS A 526 -6.88 -4.34 7.26
CA HIS A 526 -5.49 -4.15 7.65
C HIS A 526 -4.93 -2.83 7.09
N ASP A 527 -5.12 -2.57 5.79
CA ASP A 527 -4.58 -1.38 5.15
C ASP A 527 -5.34 -0.13 5.59
N LEU A 528 -6.66 -0.24 5.78
CA LEU A 528 -7.47 0.84 6.35
C LEU A 528 -6.96 1.24 7.75
N GLU A 529 -6.70 0.28 8.64
CA GLU A 529 -6.16 0.58 9.97
C GLU A 529 -4.74 1.15 9.89
N THR A 530 -3.89 0.58 9.04
CA THR A 530 -2.52 1.10 8.81
C THR A 530 -2.57 2.56 8.36
N ILE A 531 -3.39 2.86 7.35
CA ILE A 531 -3.61 4.22 6.85
C ILE A 531 -4.16 5.12 7.96
N ALA A 532 -5.09 4.63 8.80
CA ALA A 532 -5.61 5.41 9.92
C ALA A 532 -4.56 5.71 11.00
N GLN A 533 -3.57 4.83 11.20
CA GLN A 533 -2.44 5.09 12.10
C GLN A 533 -1.42 6.07 11.52
N VAL A 534 -1.22 6.05 10.20
CA VAL A 534 -0.20 6.86 9.51
C VAL A 534 -0.72 8.24 9.12
N CYS A 535 -1.94 8.33 8.62
CA CYS A 535 -2.54 9.58 8.14
C CYS A 535 -2.79 10.54 9.32
N ASP A 536 -2.24 11.74 9.26
CA ASP A 536 -2.36 12.70 10.36
C ASP A 536 -3.66 13.48 10.26
N ARG A 537 -4.09 13.83 9.04
CA ARG A 537 -5.19 14.80 8.83
C ARG A 537 -6.36 14.16 8.07
N PRO A 538 -7.62 14.44 8.45
CA PRO A 538 -8.79 14.03 7.67
C PRO A 538 -8.72 14.50 6.20
N ALA A 539 -8.14 15.68 5.97
CA ALA A 539 -7.94 16.25 4.64
C ALA A 539 -6.98 15.42 3.75
N GLU A 540 -5.95 14.79 4.33
CA GLU A 540 -5.04 13.89 3.61
C GLU A 540 -5.81 12.65 3.16
N PHE A 541 -6.61 12.05 4.05
CA PHE A 541 -7.43 10.89 3.73
C PHE A 541 -8.50 11.21 2.68
N LEU A 542 -9.19 12.34 2.78
CA LEU A 542 -10.15 12.78 1.75
C LEU A 542 -9.46 12.97 0.39
N LEU A 543 -8.26 13.56 0.36
CA LEU A 543 -7.49 13.68 -0.88
C LEU A 543 -7.10 12.31 -1.43
N TYR A 544 -6.72 11.36 -0.57
CA TYR A 544 -6.41 10.00 -0.97
C TYR A 544 -7.62 9.32 -1.64
N LEU A 545 -8.80 9.38 -1.01
CA LEU A 545 -10.04 8.86 -1.59
C LEU A 545 -10.33 9.49 -2.96
N ARG A 546 -10.26 10.82 -3.05
CA ARG A 546 -10.43 11.56 -4.32
C ARG A 546 -9.48 11.09 -5.42
N ARG A 547 -8.22 10.80 -5.09
CA ARG A 547 -7.24 10.24 -6.05
C ARG A 547 -7.65 8.85 -6.50
N ARG A 548 -8.02 7.98 -5.56
CA ARG A 548 -8.33 6.58 -5.84
C ARG A 548 -9.68 6.36 -6.54
N THR A 549 -10.68 7.23 -6.35
CA THR A 549 -12.04 7.01 -6.88
C THR A 549 -12.37 7.82 -8.12
N ASP A 550 -11.98 9.10 -8.15
CA ASP A 550 -12.49 10.08 -9.14
C ASP A 550 -11.45 10.52 -10.17
N SER A 551 -10.17 10.21 -9.92
CA SER A 551 -9.09 10.57 -10.82
C SER A 551 -8.65 9.36 -11.64
N ASP A 552 -7.95 9.63 -12.74
CA ASP A 552 -7.39 8.57 -13.58
C ASP A 552 -6.26 7.77 -12.91
N VAL A 553 -5.89 8.08 -11.67
CA VAL A 553 -4.94 7.27 -10.90
C VAL A 553 -5.39 5.81 -10.86
N ALA A 554 -6.67 5.55 -10.59
CA ALA A 554 -7.20 4.18 -10.62
C ALA A 554 -7.11 3.51 -11.99
N THR A 555 -6.97 4.27 -13.07
CA THR A 555 -6.82 3.75 -14.44
C THR A 555 -5.36 3.44 -14.75
N TYR A 556 -4.43 4.34 -14.38
CA TYR A 556 -3.03 4.26 -14.79
C TYR A 556 -2.09 3.66 -13.76
N TYR A 557 -2.42 3.67 -12.47
CA TYR A 557 -1.56 3.14 -11.42
C TYR A 557 -2.06 1.78 -10.92
N ARG A 558 -1.14 0.84 -10.82
CA ARG A 558 -1.33 -0.50 -10.24
C ARG A 558 -0.20 -0.76 -9.25
N ALA A 559 -0.43 -1.60 -8.27
CA ALA A 559 0.59 -2.03 -7.32
C ALA A 559 0.28 -3.45 -6.82
N SER A 560 1.26 -4.10 -6.21
CA SER A 560 1.05 -5.38 -5.52
C SER A 560 0.15 -5.22 -4.29
N ASP A 561 0.23 -4.06 -3.64
CA ASP A 561 -0.46 -3.73 -2.39
C ASP A 561 -0.99 -2.27 -2.42
N GLU A 562 -2.07 -1.97 -1.72
CA GLU A 562 -2.63 -0.62 -1.61
C GLU A 562 -1.72 0.30 -0.78
N LEU A 563 -0.96 -0.23 0.18
CA LEU A 563 -0.01 0.54 0.99
C LEU A 563 1.13 1.13 0.15
N ASP A 564 1.57 0.47 -0.92
CA ASP A 564 2.56 1.04 -1.86
C ASP A 564 2.01 2.29 -2.56
N LEU A 565 0.74 2.24 -3.00
CA LEU A 565 0.06 3.41 -3.58
C LEU A 565 -0.11 4.52 -2.54
N PHE A 566 -0.47 4.16 -1.30
CA PHE A 566 -0.60 5.11 -0.21
C PHE A 566 0.74 5.78 0.12
N MET A 567 1.85 5.04 0.19
CA MET A 567 3.17 5.62 0.45
C MET A 567 3.68 6.48 -0.71
N LEU A 568 3.36 6.12 -1.96
CA LEU A 568 3.58 7.01 -3.11
C LEU A 568 2.73 8.29 -3.01
N PHE A 569 1.49 8.18 -2.52
CA PHE A 569 0.64 9.32 -2.23
C PHE A 569 1.21 10.20 -1.11
N MET A 570 1.72 9.63 -0.02
CA MET A 570 2.37 10.38 1.06
C MET A 570 3.57 11.18 0.57
N ASN A 571 4.27 10.69 -0.47
CA ASN A 571 5.33 11.45 -1.14
C ASN A 571 4.84 12.55 -2.10
N ALA A 572 3.52 12.70 -2.25
CA ALA A 572 2.83 13.60 -3.18
C ALA A 572 3.06 13.27 -4.67
N ASP A 573 3.37 12.00 -4.99
CA ASP A 573 3.69 11.55 -6.34
C ASP A 573 2.56 10.72 -7.01
N LEU A 574 1.54 10.31 -6.25
CA LEU A 574 0.37 9.60 -6.79
C LEU A 574 -0.59 10.58 -7.51
N TYR A 575 -0.27 10.91 -8.77
CA TYR A 575 -1.00 11.91 -9.55
C TYR A 575 -1.08 11.56 -11.04
N VAL A 576 -2.24 11.87 -11.64
CA VAL A 576 -2.41 11.93 -13.09
C VAL A 576 -3.02 13.28 -13.44
N GLU A 577 -2.42 13.98 -14.41
CA GLU A 577 -2.96 15.25 -14.91
C GLU A 577 -4.33 14.97 -15.56
N PRO A 578 -5.38 15.73 -15.23
CA PRO A 578 -6.71 15.51 -15.78
C PRO A 578 -6.75 15.70 -17.30
N ASP A 579 -7.73 15.09 -17.95
CA ASP A 579 -7.95 15.35 -19.36
C ASP A 579 -8.33 16.84 -19.58
N PRO A 580 -7.54 17.61 -20.34
CA PRO A 580 -7.78 19.03 -20.52
C PRO A 580 -9.04 19.31 -21.33
N ASP A 581 -9.42 18.41 -22.23
CA ASP A 581 -10.61 18.51 -23.08
C ASP A 581 -11.88 18.20 -22.26
N GLU A 582 -11.89 17.15 -21.42
CA GLU A 582 -13.01 16.87 -20.50
C GLU A 582 -13.21 17.97 -19.46
N LEU A 583 -12.12 18.47 -18.86
CA LEU A 583 -12.18 19.59 -17.92
C LEU A 583 -12.79 20.84 -18.56
N ARG A 584 -12.59 21.07 -19.87
CA ARG A 584 -13.19 22.22 -20.56
C ARG A 584 -14.67 22.02 -20.85
N ILE A 585 -15.11 20.77 -21.05
CA ILE A 585 -16.54 20.44 -21.17
C ILE A 585 -17.24 20.71 -19.83
N GLN A 586 -16.64 20.23 -18.73
CA GLN A 586 -17.16 20.44 -17.38
C GLN A 586 -17.10 21.91 -16.94
N GLN A 587 -16.09 22.65 -17.40
CA GLN A 587 -15.92 24.07 -17.09
C GLN A 587 -15.68 24.90 -18.37
N PRO A 588 -16.77 25.27 -19.09
CA PRO A 588 -16.68 26.04 -20.35
C PRO A 588 -16.00 27.40 -20.19
N THR A 589 -15.98 27.94 -18.97
CA THR A 589 -15.34 29.20 -18.60
C THR A 589 -13.81 29.12 -18.46
N ARG A 590 -13.21 27.92 -18.60
CA ARG A 590 -11.75 27.75 -18.60
C ARG A 590 -11.10 28.39 -19.82
N ARG A 591 -9.81 28.75 -19.70
CA ARG A 591 -9.00 29.21 -20.84
C ARG A 591 -8.96 28.16 -21.98
N PRO A 592 -8.73 28.58 -23.23
CA PRO A 592 -8.52 27.64 -24.33
C PRO A 592 -7.40 26.64 -24.05
N ILE A 593 -7.63 25.38 -24.43
CA ILE A 593 -6.67 24.29 -24.23
C ILE A 593 -5.45 24.52 -25.10
N THR A 594 -4.26 24.36 -24.53
CA THR A 594 -3.00 24.52 -25.22
C THR A 594 -2.37 23.17 -25.55
N SER A 595 -1.48 23.14 -26.55
CA SER A 595 -0.67 21.94 -26.84
C SER A 595 0.28 21.56 -25.70
N ARG A 596 0.51 22.45 -24.74
CA ARG A 596 1.26 22.14 -23.51
C ARG A 596 0.41 21.29 -22.56
N ASP A 597 -0.85 21.66 -22.33
CA ASP A 597 -1.75 20.94 -21.43
C ASP A 597 -1.92 19.48 -21.87
N ARG A 598 -2.14 19.24 -23.18
CA ARG A 598 -2.23 17.87 -23.74
C ARG A 598 -0.92 17.07 -23.62
N ARG A 599 0.24 17.74 -23.70
CA ARG A 599 1.55 17.09 -23.52
C ARG A 599 1.84 16.74 -22.06
N GLU A 600 1.39 17.55 -21.12
CA GLU A 600 1.50 17.27 -19.68
C GLU A 600 0.63 16.06 -19.33
N ARG A 601 -0.63 16.03 -19.79
CA ARG A 601 -1.51 14.85 -19.73
C ARG A 601 -0.86 13.58 -20.29
N ALA A 602 -0.34 13.63 -21.51
CA ALA A 602 0.29 12.46 -22.14
C ALA A 602 1.55 11.96 -21.41
N ARG A 603 2.19 12.78 -20.56
CA ARG A 603 3.34 12.37 -19.74
C ARG A 603 2.93 11.71 -18.43
N SER A 604 1.83 12.15 -17.83
CA SER A 604 1.35 11.60 -16.56
C SER A 604 0.43 10.39 -16.75
N ALA A 605 -0.33 10.33 -17.85
CA ALA A 605 -1.29 9.28 -18.16
C ALA A 605 -0.58 8.06 -18.81
N VAL A 606 0.36 7.47 -18.08
CA VAL A 606 1.14 6.31 -18.53
C VAL A 606 0.87 5.15 -17.56
N PRO A 607 0.48 3.96 -18.06
CA PRO A 607 0.33 2.78 -17.21
C PRO A 607 1.62 2.52 -16.42
N THR A 608 1.49 2.49 -15.11
CA THR A 608 2.59 2.44 -14.14
C THR A 608 2.28 1.36 -13.12
N PHE A 609 3.18 0.37 -13.01
CA PHE A 609 3.19 -0.57 -11.90
C PHE A 609 4.15 -0.04 -10.84
N VAL A 610 3.60 0.27 -9.66
CA VAL A 610 4.31 0.79 -8.51
C VAL A 610 4.96 -0.38 -7.79
N GLY A 611 6.28 -0.28 -7.55
CA GLY A 611 7.03 -1.26 -6.77
C GLY A 611 6.94 -1.00 -5.27
N GLU A 612 7.87 -1.55 -4.49
CA GLU A 612 7.94 -1.37 -3.04
C GLU A 612 8.19 0.10 -2.65
N HIS A 613 7.26 0.71 -1.92
CA HIS A 613 7.41 2.03 -1.30
C HIS A 613 7.27 2.01 0.23
N CYS A 614 7.01 0.84 0.82
CA CYS A 614 6.72 0.68 2.24
C CYS A 614 7.95 0.62 3.15
N GLN A 615 9.20 0.67 2.66
CA GLN A 615 10.38 0.59 3.54
C GLN A 615 10.35 1.58 4.74
N PRO A 616 10.01 2.89 4.57
CA PRO A 616 9.90 3.81 5.72
C PRO A 616 8.72 3.46 6.64
N LEU A 617 7.64 2.93 6.07
CA LEU A 617 6.46 2.50 6.82
C LEU A 617 6.78 1.25 7.65
N ASN A 618 7.44 0.25 7.07
CA ASN A 618 7.88 -0.97 7.73
C ASN A 618 8.76 -0.63 8.94
N ALA A 619 9.77 0.23 8.74
CA ALA A 619 10.64 0.68 9.83
C ALA A 619 9.85 1.36 10.97
N TRP A 620 8.83 2.16 10.64
CA TRP A 620 7.99 2.79 11.64
C TRP A 620 7.03 1.82 12.33
N MET A 621 6.41 0.89 11.60
CA MET A 621 5.51 -0.12 12.18
C MET A 621 6.26 -1.04 13.14
N ASP A 622 7.49 -1.42 12.80
CA ASP A 622 8.37 -2.25 13.62
C ASP A 622 9.19 -1.48 14.66
N ARG A 623 8.91 -0.18 14.89
CA ARG A 623 9.67 0.68 15.84
C ARG A 623 9.80 0.16 17.27
N HIS A 624 8.91 -0.74 17.69
CA HIS A 624 8.93 -1.34 19.03
C HIS A 624 9.75 -2.63 19.10
N LYS A 625 10.22 -3.14 17.95
CA LYS A 625 11.02 -4.36 17.83
C LYS A 625 12.52 -3.98 17.82
N PRO A 626 13.23 -4.11 18.96
CA PRO A 626 14.61 -3.64 19.07
C PRO A 626 15.58 -4.32 18.09
N GLU A 627 15.28 -5.55 17.65
CA GLU A 627 16.05 -6.29 16.65
C GLU A 627 15.94 -5.70 15.23
N HIS A 628 14.91 -4.91 14.94
CA HIS A 628 14.69 -4.26 13.65
C HIS A 628 15.22 -2.81 13.59
N VAL A 629 15.69 -2.26 14.72
CA VAL A 629 16.27 -0.91 14.79
C VAL A 629 17.79 -1.02 14.93
N PRO A 630 18.58 -0.59 13.94
CA PRO A 630 20.03 -0.72 14.03
C PRO A 630 20.59 0.04 15.23
N ILE A 631 21.47 -0.61 15.99
CA ILE A 631 22.08 -0.04 17.21
C ILE A 631 22.74 1.31 16.88
N GLY A 632 22.29 2.38 17.54
CA GLY A 632 22.80 3.74 17.36
C GLY A 632 22.13 4.55 16.24
N SER A 633 21.13 4.01 15.54
CA SER A 633 20.32 4.76 14.57
C SER A 633 19.26 5.63 15.27
N PRO A 634 18.85 6.76 14.67
CA PRO A 634 17.71 7.53 15.17
C PRO A 634 16.43 6.66 15.15
N PRO A 635 15.47 6.91 16.05
CA PRO A 635 14.22 6.19 16.06
C PRO A 635 13.50 6.38 14.71
N PRO A 636 12.86 5.32 14.16
CA PRO A 636 12.10 5.44 12.93
C PRO A 636 11.03 6.54 13.03
N GLU A 637 11.03 7.46 12.07
CA GLU A 637 10.05 8.54 12.02
C GLU A 637 8.75 8.07 11.36
N LYS A 638 7.62 8.60 11.85
CA LYS A 638 6.32 8.35 11.24
C LYS A 638 6.30 8.95 9.82
N PRO A 639 5.85 8.21 8.79
CA PRO A 639 5.65 8.79 7.46
C PRO A 639 4.67 9.96 7.50
N MET A 640 5.04 11.08 6.86
CA MET A 640 4.23 12.30 6.81
C MET A 640 3.97 12.74 5.37
N TYR A 641 2.82 13.35 5.12
CA TYR A 641 2.47 13.82 3.77
C TYR A 641 3.41 14.95 3.33
N ASN A 642 3.98 14.82 2.14
CA ASN A 642 5.01 15.71 1.60
C ASN A 642 4.45 17.02 1.03
N ALA A 643 3.97 17.90 1.90
CA ALA A 643 3.52 19.25 1.55
C ALA A 643 4.46 20.36 2.06
N HIS A 644 4.15 21.62 1.74
CA HIS A 644 4.83 22.75 2.35
C HIS A 644 4.45 22.87 3.85
N PRO A 645 5.40 22.94 4.80
CA PRO A 645 5.10 22.95 6.24
C PRO A 645 4.08 24.02 6.67
N ARG A 646 4.25 25.28 6.23
CA ARG A 646 3.28 26.37 6.51
C ARG A 646 1.85 26.10 5.99
N ILE A 647 1.68 25.24 4.99
CA ILE A 647 0.34 24.84 4.52
C ILE A 647 -0.24 23.80 5.47
N LEU A 648 0.56 22.84 5.93
CA LEU A 648 0.14 21.88 6.96
C LEU A 648 -0.26 22.60 8.25
N ASP A 649 0.56 23.56 8.72
CA ASP A 649 0.25 24.39 9.89
C ASP A 649 -1.07 25.17 9.72
N LEU A 650 -1.32 25.68 8.51
CA LEU A 650 -2.56 26.41 8.19
C LEU A 650 -3.78 25.48 8.23
N ILE A 651 -3.66 24.27 7.68
CA ILE A 651 -4.72 23.25 7.74
C ILE A 651 -4.99 22.87 9.19
N ASP A 652 -3.94 22.59 9.98
CA ASP A 652 -4.07 22.22 11.39
C ASP A 652 -4.72 23.34 12.22
N THR A 653 -4.39 24.60 11.91
CA THR A 653 -5.03 25.75 12.56
C THR A 653 -6.53 25.82 12.25
N ILE A 654 -6.91 25.62 10.99
CA ILE A 654 -8.32 25.66 10.54
C ILE A 654 -9.13 24.49 11.13
N ASP A 655 -8.54 23.29 11.16
CA ASP A 655 -9.13 22.10 11.76
C ASP A 655 -9.30 22.30 13.28
N GLY A 656 -8.30 22.89 13.96
CA GLY A 656 -8.35 23.19 15.39
C GLY A 656 -9.45 24.18 15.79
N HIS A 657 -9.94 25.01 14.87
CA HIS A 657 -11.08 25.89 15.08
C HIS A 657 -12.45 25.20 14.91
N GLY A 658 -12.48 23.91 14.50
CA GLY A 658 -13.74 23.15 14.36
C GLY A 658 -14.62 23.62 13.21
N THR A 659 -14.04 24.27 12.19
CA THR A 659 -14.78 24.90 11.08
C THR A 659 -15.40 23.92 10.09
N GLY A 660 -15.09 22.62 10.18
CA GLY A 660 -15.58 21.59 9.26
C GLY A 660 -15.05 21.73 7.83
N MET A 661 -13.98 22.49 7.61
CA MET A 661 -13.45 22.81 6.28
C MET A 661 -12.53 21.73 5.71
N ILE A 662 -12.86 20.44 5.86
CA ILE A 662 -12.01 19.33 5.39
C ILE A 662 -11.65 19.43 3.89
N ARG A 663 -12.59 19.91 3.06
CA ARG A 663 -12.38 20.13 1.61
C ARG A 663 -11.32 21.20 1.34
N PHE A 664 -11.19 22.22 2.21
CA PHE A 664 -10.12 23.22 2.08
C PHE A 664 -8.75 22.55 2.18
N GLY A 665 -8.55 21.71 3.21
CA GLY A 665 -7.29 21.00 3.39
C GLY A 665 -6.98 20.10 2.20
N ALA A 666 -7.96 19.30 1.75
CA ALA A 666 -7.78 18.42 0.59
C ALA A 666 -7.44 19.21 -0.69
N ASP A 667 -8.08 20.38 -0.89
CA ASP A 667 -7.80 21.26 -2.02
C ASP A 667 -6.40 21.87 -1.96
N MET A 668 -5.94 22.30 -0.77
CA MET A 668 -4.58 22.84 -0.59
C MET A 668 -3.50 21.78 -0.79
N LEU A 669 -3.72 20.57 -0.28
CA LEU A 669 -2.80 19.44 -0.42
C LEU A 669 -2.75 18.91 -1.86
N ALA A 670 -3.82 19.09 -2.64
CA ALA A 670 -3.85 18.74 -4.06
C ALA A 670 -2.99 19.66 -4.94
N LEU A 671 -2.68 20.87 -4.48
CA LEU A 671 -1.89 21.84 -5.23
C LEU A 671 -0.42 21.40 -5.35
N SER A 672 0.22 21.74 -6.48
CA SER A 672 1.68 21.59 -6.59
C SER A 672 2.39 22.45 -5.55
N ARG A 673 3.62 22.05 -5.19
CA ARG A 673 4.49 22.82 -4.30
C ARG A 673 4.68 24.28 -4.76
N GLN A 674 4.71 24.52 -6.07
CA GLN A 674 4.79 25.88 -6.62
C GLN A 674 3.49 26.67 -6.39
N ALA A 675 2.33 26.05 -6.55
CA ALA A 675 1.03 26.68 -6.29
C ALA A 675 0.85 26.97 -4.79
N GLN A 676 1.21 26.02 -3.91
CA GLN A 676 1.25 26.24 -2.46
C GLN A 676 2.15 27.44 -2.07
N ASN A 677 3.36 27.52 -2.65
CA ASN A 677 4.24 28.68 -2.44
C ASN A 677 3.61 30.00 -2.92
N SER A 678 2.81 29.96 -3.98
CA SER A 678 2.13 31.14 -4.52
C SER A 678 1.01 31.62 -3.59
N VAL A 679 0.27 30.69 -2.97
CA VAL A 679 -0.70 30.97 -1.90
C VAL A 679 -0.01 31.70 -0.75
N LEU A 680 1.07 31.14 -0.22
CA LEU A 680 1.79 31.71 0.93
C LEU A 680 2.37 33.10 0.62
N LYS A 681 2.95 33.30 -0.58
CA LYS A 681 3.43 34.61 -1.02
C LYS A 681 2.31 35.66 -1.08
N LEU A 682 1.10 35.26 -1.40
CA LEU A 682 -0.05 36.15 -1.45
C LEU A 682 -0.49 36.56 -0.04
N ILE A 683 -0.53 35.61 0.89
CA ILE A 683 -0.77 35.85 2.33
C ILE A 683 0.29 36.82 2.89
N ASP A 684 1.57 36.55 2.64
CA ASP A 684 2.68 37.38 3.09
C ASP A 684 2.63 38.79 2.47
N LYS A 685 2.13 38.91 1.23
CA LYS A 685 1.97 40.21 0.56
C LYS A 685 0.87 41.04 1.20
N CYS A 686 -0.31 40.47 1.46
CA CYS A 686 -1.44 41.21 2.07
C CYS A 686 -1.07 41.69 3.48
N THR A 687 -0.53 40.80 4.31
CA THR A 687 -0.13 41.12 5.69
C THR A 687 0.98 42.18 5.74
N ARG A 688 1.98 42.08 4.86
CA ARG A 688 3.04 43.10 4.75
C ARG A 688 2.49 44.46 4.34
N LEU A 689 1.61 44.53 3.34
CA LEU A 689 1.00 45.78 2.90
C LEU A 689 0.16 46.41 4.00
N SER A 690 -0.67 45.62 4.70
CA SER A 690 -1.43 46.11 5.86
C SER A 690 -0.54 46.67 6.96
N ARG A 691 0.60 46.05 7.23
CA ARG A 691 1.56 46.56 8.22
C ARG A 691 2.22 47.87 7.77
N GLU A 692 2.47 48.03 6.47
CA GLU A 692 3.10 49.22 5.89
C GLU A 692 2.15 50.43 5.87
N ASP A 693 0.88 50.25 5.49
CA ASP A 693 -0.07 51.36 5.30
C ASP A 693 -1.22 51.43 6.31
N ARG A 694 -1.32 50.46 7.22
CA ARG A 694 -2.38 50.32 8.24
C ARG A 694 -3.79 50.24 7.64
N GLN A 695 -3.92 49.74 6.41
CA GLN A 695 -5.20 49.50 5.75
C GLN A 695 -5.45 47.98 5.58
N PRO A 696 -6.70 47.51 5.50
CA PRO A 696 -6.97 46.14 5.10
C PRO A 696 -6.60 45.92 3.63
N HIS A 697 -6.10 44.72 3.30
CA HIS A 697 -5.82 44.31 1.92
C HIS A 697 -6.46 42.97 1.65
N ASP A 698 -7.09 42.86 0.48
CA ASP A 698 -7.80 41.65 0.07
C ASP A 698 -7.17 41.07 -1.21
N ALA A 699 -7.11 39.74 -1.28
CA ALA A 699 -6.69 39.02 -2.47
C ALA A 699 -7.58 37.81 -2.75
N THR A 700 -7.67 37.42 -4.02
CA THR A 700 -8.45 36.26 -4.47
C THR A 700 -7.59 35.35 -5.34
N LEU A 701 -7.79 34.04 -5.19
CA LEU A 701 -7.15 32.99 -5.97
C LEU A 701 -8.15 31.86 -6.17
N SER A 702 -8.35 31.44 -7.42
CA SER A 702 -9.21 30.30 -7.76
C SER A 702 -8.39 29.16 -8.34
N PHE A 703 -8.80 27.94 -8.04
CA PHE A 703 -8.18 26.72 -8.55
C PHE A 703 -9.23 25.90 -9.30
N THR A 704 -8.87 25.40 -10.48
CA THR A 704 -9.73 24.50 -11.26
C THR A 704 -9.14 23.10 -11.20
N GLY A 705 -9.96 22.11 -10.86
CA GLY A 705 -9.57 20.71 -10.90
C GLY A 705 -10.77 19.78 -11.16
N VAL A 706 -10.51 18.47 -11.12
CA VAL A 706 -11.53 17.42 -11.31
C VAL A 706 -12.62 17.50 -10.24
N TRP A 707 -12.28 17.97 -9.04
CA TRP A 707 -13.19 18.00 -7.88
C TRP A 707 -13.86 19.35 -7.65
N GLY A 708 -13.90 20.23 -8.67
CA GLY A 708 -14.62 21.50 -8.61
C GLY A 708 -13.77 22.74 -8.91
N TYR A 709 -14.29 23.89 -8.52
CA TYR A 709 -13.72 25.21 -8.78
C TYR A 709 -13.64 26.06 -7.49
N PRO A 710 -12.85 25.62 -6.49
CA PRO A 710 -12.68 26.36 -5.23
C PRO A 710 -12.04 27.73 -5.45
N THR A 711 -12.58 28.73 -4.74
CA THR A 711 -12.01 30.08 -4.70
C THR A 711 -11.62 30.46 -3.27
N MET A 712 -10.38 30.88 -3.10
CA MET A 712 -9.85 31.35 -1.83
C MET A 712 -9.73 32.88 -1.83
N PHE A 713 -10.15 33.47 -0.72
CA PHE A 713 -10.13 34.90 -0.42
C PHE A 713 -9.27 35.11 0.81
N ILE A 714 -8.27 35.97 0.68
CA ILE A 714 -7.33 36.31 1.75
C ILE A 714 -7.60 37.76 2.13
N GLY A 715 -7.92 38.01 3.38
CA GLY A 715 -8.00 39.35 3.96
C GLY A 715 -6.91 39.56 5.00
N SER A 716 -6.47 40.81 5.19
CA SER A 716 -5.58 41.18 6.29
C SER A 716 -6.22 42.21 7.22
N ARG A 717 -6.04 42.00 8.53
CA ARG A 717 -6.54 42.89 9.58
C ARG A 717 -5.42 43.82 10.06
N PRO A 718 -5.52 45.14 9.82
CA PRO A 718 -4.58 46.10 10.38
C PRO A 718 -4.79 46.29 11.88
N ARG A 719 -3.74 46.67 12.59
CA ARG A 719 -3.77 46.86 14.05
C ARG A 719 -4.74 47.97 14.43
N GLY A 720 -5.73 47.63 15.26
CA GLY A 720 -6.77 48.56 15.74
C GLY A 720 -8.06 48.55 14.90
N ALA A 721 -8.13 47.80 13.80
CA ALA A 721 -9.40 47.51 13.16
C ALA A 721 -10.17 46.43 13.95
N GLU A 722 -11.50 46.48 13.94
CA GLU A 722 -12.34 45.44 14.54
C GLU A 722 -12.46 44.22 13.61
N LEU A 723 -12.38 43.00 14.16
CA LEU A 723 -12.42 41.76 13.37
C LEU A 723 -13.72 41.65 12.57
N GLU A 724 -14.83 42.01 13.22
CA GLU A 724 -16.17 41.93 12.67
C GLU A 724 -16.34 42.79 11.41
N GLN A 725 -15.73 43.99 11.38
CA GLN A 725 -15.76 44.86 10.20
C GLN A 725 -14.97 44.26 9.03
N VAL A 726 -13.80 43.67 9.32
CA VAL A 726 -12.98 43.00 8.30
C VAL A 726 -13.68 41.74 7.78
N GLN A 727 -14.32 40.98 8.67
CA GLN A 727 -15.14 39.82 8.33
C GLN A 727 -16.29 40.19 7.38
N GLN A 728 -17.13 41.17 7.75
CA GLN A 728 -18.28 41.59 6.93
C GLN A 728 -17.85 42.08 5.54
N ARG A 729 -16.73 42.82 5.48
CA ARG A 729 -16.13 43.26 4.22
C ARG A 729 -15.70 42.08 3.35
N LEU A 730 -14.94 41.14 3.92
CA LEU A 730 -14.45 39.97 3.19
C LEU A 730 -15.62 39.09 2.75
N GLU A 731 -16.63 38.89 3.60
CA GLU A 731 -17.83 38.09 3.27
C GLU A 731 -18.62 38.69 2.11
N SER A 732 -18.83 40.01 2.12
CA SER A 732 -19.52 40.71 1.02
C SER A 732 -18.75 40.54 -0.29
N TYR A 733 -17.42 40.67 -0.24
CA TYR A 733 -16.57 40.45 -1.40
C TYR A 733 -16.60 38.99 -1.88
N MET A 734 -16.57 38.03 -0.95
CA MET A 734 -16.68 36.60 -1.24
C MET A 734 -17.99 36.28 -1.96
N ARG A 735 -19.15 36.73 -1.44
CA ARG A 735 -20.46 36.49 -2.05
C ARG A 735 -20.53 37.03 -3.48
N LEU A 736 -20.14 38.29 -3.69
CA LEU A 736 -20.14 38.92 -5.01
C LEU A 736 -19.20 38.20 -5.98
N LYS A 737 -17.95 37.95 -5.58
CA LYS A 737 -16.98 37.34 -6.50
C LYS A 737 -17.22 35.87 -6.74
N ARG A 738 -17.73 35.14 -5.76
CA ARG A 738 -18.18 33.76 -5.96
C ARG A 738 -19.26 33.66 -7.01
N HIS A 739 -20.29 34.50 -6.92
CA HIS A 739 -21.37 34.57 -7.89
C HIS A 739 -20.84 34.88 -9.29
N HIS A 740 -20.00 35.91 -9.40
CA HIS A 740 -19.36 36.28 -10.66
C HIS A 740 -18.47 35.17 -11.26
N LEU A 741 -17.75 34.43 -10.41
CA LEU A 741 -16.84 33.36 -10.83
C LEU A 741 -17.55 32.02 -11.03
N GLN A 742 -18.81 31.88 -10.57
CA GLN A 742 -19.54 30.62 -10.50
C GLN A 742 -18.74 29.56 -9.71
N SER A 743 -18.16 29.97 -8.58
CA SER A 743 -17.36 29.09 -7.74
C SER A 743 -18.24 28.19 -6.88
N ASP A 744 -18.02 26.88 -6.97
CA ASP A 744 -18.80 25.86 -6.25
C ASP A 744 -18.59 25.95 -4.74
N ARG A 745 -17.40 26.37 -4.31
CA ARG A 745 -17.08 26.58 -2.89
C ARG A 745 -16.05 27.70 -2.70
N SER A 746 -16.17 28.43 -1.60
CA SER A 746 -15.31 29.58 -1.33
C SER A 746 -14.78 29.61 0.10
N TYR A 747 -13.49 29.89 0.24
CA TYR A 747 -12.76 29.91 1.50
C TYR A 747 -12.31 31.34 1.81
N GLY A 748 -12.71 31.90 2.94
CA GLY A 748 -12.28 33.21 3.41
C GLY A 748 -11.31 33.08 4.57
N LEU A 749 -10.12 33.64 4.46
CA LEU A 749 -9.09 33.56 5.50
C LEU A 749 -8.62 34.97 5.85
N VAL A 750 -8.76 35.37 7.12
CA VAL A 750 -8.30 36.67 7.63
C VAL A 750 -7.05 36.47 8.48
N PHE A 751 -6.01 37.24 8.16
CA PHE A 751 -4.72 37.19 8.86
C PHE A 751 -4.42 38.52 9.57
N GLY A 752 -3.86 38.44 10.78
CA GLY A 752 -3.33 39.61 11.48
C GLY A 752 -2.03 40.14 10.86
N GLU A 753 -1.54 41.30 11.31
CA GLU A 753 -0.24 41.85 10.87
C GLU A 753 0.96 40.95 11.19
N GLY A 754 0.81 40.05 12.17
CA GLY A 754 1.80 39.03 12.52
C GLY A 754 1.81 37.82 11.57
N GLY A 755 0.86 37.74 10.64
CA GLY A 755 0.69 36.60 9.74
C GLY A 755 -0.02 35.40 10.35
N ASN A 756 -0.49 35.51 11.60
CA ASN A 756 -1.35 34.51 12.23
C ASN A 756 -2.76 34.56 11.62
N LEU A 757 -3.35 33.39 11.39
CA LEU A 757 -4.76 33.28 11.03
C LEU A 757 -5.62 33.73 12.22
N GLU A 758 -6.58 34.62 11.98
CA GLU A 758 -7.51 35.12 13.01
C GLU A 758 -8.95 34.66 12.76
N LEU A 759 -9.33 34.41 11.50
CA LEU A 759 -10.67 33.95 11.13
C LEU A 759 -10.62 33.11 9.86
N ALA A 760 -11.41 32.05 9.83
CA ALA A 760 -11.70 31.26 8.64
C ALA A 760 -13.22 31.22 8.41
N MET A 761 -13.63 31.35 7.15
CA MET A 761 -15.00 31.37 6.68
C MET A 761 -15.17 30.39 5.53
N TYR A 762 -16.31 29.73 5.48
CA TYR A 762 -16.62 28.76 4.44
C TYR A 762 -18.00 29.02 3.84
N LEU A 763 -18.04 29.22 2.52
CA LEU A 763 -19.28 29.27 1.76
C LEU A 763 -19.31 28.08 0.80
N ASN A 764 -20.21 27.12 1.05
CA ASN A 764 -20.29 25.84 0.35
C ASN A 764 -21.56 25.67 -0.51
N THR A 765 -22.51 26.62 -0.45
CA THR A 765 -23.74 26.60 -1.27
C THR A 765 -23.50 27.10 -2.69
N PRO A 766 -23.65 26.30 -3.76
CA PRO A 766 -23.31 26.71 -5.13
C PRO A 766 -23.88 28.08 -5.51
N ALA A 767 -23.16 28.84 -6.34
CA ALA A 767 -23.70 30.08 -6.90
C ALA A 767 -24.96 29.76 -7.72
N GLY A 768 -26.11 30.28 -7.29
CA GLY A 768 -27.39 30.15 -8.00
C GLY A 768 -27.77 31.45 -8.70
N GLU A 769 -28.93 31.49 -9.35
CA GLU A 769 -29.48 32.75 -9.88
C GLU A 769 -29.85 33.69 -8.73
N ASP A 770 -29.27 34.89 -8.74
CA ASP A 770 -29.51 35.92 -7.73
C ASP A 770 -29.50 37.29 -8.41
N ALA A 771 -30.71 37.82 -8.64
CA ALA A 771 -30.92 39.07 -9.36
C ALA A 771 -30.28 40.29 -8.66
N GLU A 772 -30.14 40.26 -7.32
CA GLU A 772 -29.48 41.34 -6.59
C GLU A 772 -27.97 41.27 -6.78
N LEU A 773 -27.36 40.08 -6.70
CA LEU A 773 -25.94 39.90 -6.97
C LEU A 773 -25.58 40.14 -8.44
N ASP A 774 -26.49 39.85 -9.38
CA ASP A 774 -26.33 40.19 -10.80
C ASP A 774 -26.26 41.72 -10.99
N ALA A 775 -27.22 42.45 -10.43
CA ALA A 775 -27.25 43.91 -10.49
C ALA A 775 -26.02 44.55 -9.82
N LEU A 776 -25.57 44.00 -8.69
CA LEU A 776 -24.33 44.43 -8.02
C LEU A 776 -23.09 44.15 -8.88
N THR A 777 -23.03 42.99 -9.54
CA THR A 777 -21.90 42.64 -10.42
C THR A 777 -21.78 43.62 -11.58
N GLU A 778 -22.91 44.01 -12.18
CA GLU A 778 -22.99 45.06 -13.20
C GLU A 778 -22.61 46.45 -12.66
N GLN A 779 -23.15 46.83 -11.50
CA GLN A 779 -22.88 48.13 -10.85
C GLN A 779 -21.40 48.31 -10.50
N PHE A 780 -20.72 47.25 -10.07
CA PHE A 780 -19.29 47.26 -9.78
C PHE A 780 -18.39 47.15 -11.03
N GLY A 781 -18.97 47.12 -12.23
CA GLY A 781 -18.25 47.09 -13.51
C GLY A 781 -17.44 45.81 -13.70
N LEU A 782 -17.88 44.69 -13.12
CA LEU A 782 -17.23 43.40 -13.31
C LEU A 782 -17.67 42.83 -14.67
N ASN A 783 -16.80 42.97 -15.70
CA ASN A 783 -17.10 42.53 -17.07
C ASN A 783 -17.60 41.09 -17.15
N PRO A 784 -18.56 40.77 -18.05
CA PRO A 784 -18.99 39.40 -18.29
C PRO A 784 -17.79 38.53 -18.63
N MET A 785 -17.79 37.36 -18.02
CA MET A 785 -16.65 36.46 -17.83
C MET A 785 -15.88 36.13 -19.14
N ILE A 786 -16.48 36.26 -20.33
CA ILE A 786 -15.93 35.89 -21.64
C ILE A 786 -14.60 36.60 -22.01
N ASP A 787 -14.30 37.78 -21.45
CA ASP A 787 -13.26 38.69 -21.99
C ASP A 787 -11.98 38.85 -21.12
N HIS A 788 -11.79 38.05 -20.06
CA HIS A 788 -10.55 38.11 -19.28
C HIS A 788 -9.49 37.12 -19.80
N SER A 789 -8.27 37.61 -20.02
CA SER A 789 -7.05 36.79 -20.07
C SER A 789 -6.87 36.12 -18.69
N ARG A 790 -7.46 34.93 -18.58
CA ARG A 790 -7.71 34.16 -17.36
C ARG A 790 -6.48 33.38 -16.87
N PRO A 791 -6.44 33.01 -15.57
CA PRO A 791 -5.29 32.35 -14.99
C PRO A 791 -5.02 31.02 -15.70
N HIS A 792 -3.75 30.66 -15.82
CA HIS A 792 -3.41 29.28 -16.15
C HIS A 792 -3.95 28.37 -15.04
N PRO A 793 -4.31 27.10 -15.35
CA PRO A 793 -4.52 26.12 -14.31
C PRO A 793 -3.34 26.16 -13.33
N ALA A 794 -3.62 25.96 -12.05
CA ALA A 794 -2.57 25.50 -11.15
C ALA A 794 -2.07 24.20 -11.76
N ILE A 795 -0.94 24.28 -12.46
CA ILE A 795 -0.33 23.08 -13.00
C ILE A 795 0.05 22.29 -11.75
N CYS A 796 -0.54 21.11 -11.58
CA CYS A 796 -0.07 20.12 -10.63
C CYS A 796 1.24 19.49 -11.12
N SER A 797 2.02 20.20 -11.95
CA SER A 797 3.31 19.75 -12.43
C SER A 797 4.24 19.64 -11.24
N THR A 798 4.70 18.42 -11.03
CA THR A 798 5.85 18.08 -10.20
C THR A 798 7.10 18.70 -10.84
N HIS A 799 7.46 19.93 -10.46
CA HIS A 799 8.87 20.33 -10.58
C HIS A 799 9.63 19.66 -9.43
N HIS A 800 10.19 18.49 -9.75
CA HIS A 800 10.97 17.66 -8.85
C HIS A 800 12.15 18.44 -8.23
N ALA A 801 12.35 18.30 -6.92
CA ALA A 801 13.70 18.22 -6.40
C ALA A 801 14.29 16.91 -6.94
N SER A 802 15.38 16.98 -7.70
CA SER A 802 16.12 15.75 -8.01
C SER A 802 16.54 15.09 -6.68
N PRO A 803 16.50 13.75 -6.55
CA PRO A 803 17.14 13.11 -5.42
C PRO A 803 18.61 13.56 -5.38
N PRO A 804 19.22 13.71 -4.19
CA PRO A 804 20.66 13.89 -4.15
C PRO A 804 21.26 12.71 -4.89
N ARG A 805 21.96 12.97 -6.00
CA ARG A 805 22.86 11.97 -6.58
C ARG A 805 23.84 11.62 -5.47
N GLN A 806 23.62 10.51 -4.78
CA GLN A 806 24.68 9.83 -4.06
C GLN A 806 25.73 9.52 -5.12
N LYS A 807 26.77 10.35 -5.16
CA LYS A 807 28.00 10.00 -5.84
C LYS A 807 28.59 8.85 -5.04
N GLY A 808 28.23 7.62 -5.39
CA GLY A 808 28.98 6.44 -5.00
C GLY A 808 30.44 6.68 -5.37
N ARG A 809 31.28 6.82 -4.34
CA ARG A 809 32.73 6.74 -4.48
C ARG A 809 33.04 5.32 -4.90
N TRP A 810 33.32 5.13 -6.19
CA TRP A 810 34.01 3.94 -6.63
C TRP A 810 35.45 4.03 -6.13
N LEU A 811 35.81 3.10 -5.25
CA LEU A 811 37.19 2.82 -4.86
C LEU A 811 37.94 2.33 -6.11
N ASP A 812 39.00 3.05 -6.46
CA ASP A 812 39.98 2.65 -7.47
C ASP A 812 40.60 1.30 -7.09
N ASN A 813 40.40 0.30 -7.93
CA ASN A 813 41.28 -0.86 -8.04
C ASN A 813 41.38 -1.24 -9.53
N GLN A 814 42.32 -0.60 -10.24
CA GLN A 814 42.80 -1.09 -11.53
C GLN A 814 44.05 -1.96 -11.35
N PRO A 815 44.17 -3.11 -12.03
CA PRO A 815 45.44 -3.78 -12.23
C PRO A 815 46.24 -3.11 -13.38
N PRO A 816 47.58 -3.16 -13.38
CA PRO A 816 48.39 -2.35 -14.28
C PRO A 816 48.48 -2.96 -15.68
N ARG A 817 48.35 -2.14 -16.73
CA ARG A 817 48.77 -2.50 -18.09
C ARG A 817 49.68 -1.43 -18.70
N VAL A 818 50.96 -1.78 -18.65
CA VAL A 818 52.05 -1.64 -19.65
C VAL A 818 51.88 -0.56 -20.73
N ALA A 819 52.85 0.36 -20.73
CA ALA A 819 53.09 1.38 -21.75
C ALA A 819 53.61 0.79 -23.08
N MET A 820 53.12 1.32 -24.19
CA MET A 820 53.91 1.44 -25.43
C MET A 820 53.68 2.82 -26.05
N SER A 821 54.78 3.40 -26.49
CA SER A 821 54.99 4.75 -26.96
C SER A 821 54.96 4.85 -28.49
N CYS A 822 55.09 6.10 -28.97
CA CYS A 822 55.50 6.56 -30.32
C CYS A 822 54.40 7.05 -31.31
N PRO A 823 54.72 7.99 -32.23
CA PRO A 823 54.31 9.40 -32.07
C PRO A 823 53.81 10.11 -33.35
N ARG A 824 53.43 11.40 -33.17
CA ARG A 824 53.45 12.55 -34.13
C ARG A 824 52.96 12.35 -35.56
N GLU A 825 51.98 13.17 -35.96
CA GLU A 825 52.11 14.11 -37.09
C GLU A 825 51.01 15.19 -37.07
N ALA A 826 51.39 16.41 -37.42
CA ALA A 826 50.53 17.56 -37.74
C ALA A 826 50.78 17.88 -39.23
N PRO A 827 49.97 18.69 -39.97
CA PRO A 827 49.97 20.15 -39.72
C PRO A 827 48.74 20.97 -40.19
N ARG A 828 48.70 22.25 -39.70
CA ARG A 828 48.28 23.51 -40.40
C ARG A 828 46.78 23.69 -40.75
N THR A 829 46.10 24.83 -40.63
CA THR A 829 46.34 26.30 -40.71
C THR A 829 45.10 27.00 -40.09
N GLY A 830 45.03 28.22 -39.52
CA GLY A 830 45.91 29.37 -39.30
C GLY A 830 45.18 30.36 -38.35
N THR A 831 45.89 31.03 -37.42
CA THR A 831 46.21 32.48 -37.39
C THR A 831 45.00 33.42 -37.56
N ARG A 832 44.69 34.45 -36.77
CA ARG A 832 45.35 35.37 -35.78
C ARG A 832 44.13 36.14 -35.14
N SER A 833 44.11 36.79 -33.98
CA SER A 833 45.06 37.65 -33.25
C SER A 833 44.47 38.02 -31.87
N ARG A 834 45.32 38.09 -30.84
CA ARG A 834 45.14 38.91 -29.61
C ARG A 834 46.04 40.17 -29.75
N PRO A 835 45.69 41.30 -29.11
CA PRO A 835 46.21 41.66 -27.77
C PRO A 835 45.11 42.33 -26.91
N GLY A 836 45.21 42.62 -25.61
CA GLY A 836 46.23 42.51 -24.59
C GLY A 836 45.63 43.04 -23.27
N ARG A 837 46.01 42.38 -22.16
CA ARG A 837 46.05 42.78 -20.73
C ARG A 837 45.33 44.06 -20.25
N ARG A 838 44.44 43.91 -19.26
CA ARG A 838 44.64 44.24 -17.81
C ARG A 838 43.34 44.03 -17.02
N ALA A 839 43.40 43.24 -15.95
CA ALA A 839 42.49 43.27 -14.78
C ALA A 839 43.24 44.00 -13.64
N PRO A 840 42.67 44.33 -12.46
CA PRO A 840 41.33 44.02 -11.91
C PRO A 840 40.62 45.34 -11.46
N THR A 841 39.41 45.47 -10.90
CA THR A 841 38.62 44.78 -9.87
C THR A 841 37.23 45.43 -9.88
N GLY A 842 36.16 44.67 -9.61
CA GLY A 842 35.00 45.17 -8.88
C GLY A 842 33.78 45.62 -9.70
N SER A 843 32.63 45.19 -9.19
CA SER A 843 31.25 45.64 -9.47
C SER A 843 30.47 44.94 -10.59
N ALA A 844 29.39 44.29 -10.13
CA ALA A 844 28.04 44.24 -10.70
C ALA A 844 27.91 43.98 -12.21
N THR A 845 27.60 42.72 -12.55
CA THR A 845 26.85 42.39 -13.78
C THR A 845 25.54 41.71 -13.41
N ALA A 846 24.47 42.37 -13.84
CA ALA A 846 23.09 41.90 -13.82
C ALA A 846 22.96 40.49 -14.43
N PRO A 847 22.04 39.65 -13.92
CA PRO A 847 21.66 38.44 -14.63
C PRO A 847 20.91 38.81 -15.92
N MET A 848 21.27 38.11 -16.99
CA MET A 848 20.49 38.01 -18.23
C MET A 848 19.02 37.80 -17.88
N ARG A 849 18.16 38.66 -18.43
CA ARG A 849 16.71 38.45 -18.44
C ARG A 849 16.43 37.19 -19.26
N ASP A 850 16.12 36.10 -18.57
CA ASP A 850 15.36 34.98 -19.12
C ASP A 850 13.92 35.46 -19.37
N PRO A 851 13.24 35.13 -20.49
CA PRO A 851 11.87 35.59 -20.76
C PRO A 851 10.78 34.86 -19.94
N CYS A 852 11.13 34.05 -18.95
CA CYS A 852 10.19 33.29 -18.12
C CYS A 852 9.73 34.09 -16.89
N ASP A 853 9.11 35.26 -17.12
CA ASP A 853 8.66 36.16 -16.04
C ASP A 853 7.19 36.58 -16.24
N ARG A 854 6.24 35.73 -15.83
CA ARG A 854 4.92 36.13 -15.31
C ARG A 854 4.33 35.07 -14.35
N PRO A 855 3.88 35.44 -13.14
CA PRO A 855 3.20 34.51 -12.23
C PRO A 855 1.81 34.13 -12.74
N LEU A 856 1.44 32.85 -12.57
CA LEU A 856 0.18 32.27 -13.00
C LEU A 856 -0.84 32.27 -11.86
N VAL A 857 -1.49 33.41 -11.63
CA VAL A 857 -2.58 33.60 -10.66
C VAL A 857 -3.45 34.75 -11.16
N ALA A 858 -4.79 34.62 -11.12
CA ALA A 858 -5.66 35.78 -11.26
C ALA A 858 -5.68 36.53 -9.93
N VAL A 859 -4.61 37.27 -9.66
CA VAL A 859 -4.52 38.08 -8.45
C VAL A 859 -5.27 39.38 -8.72
N SER A 860 -6.42 39.55 -8.11
CA SER A 860 -6.99 40.87 -7.87
C SER A 860 -6.54 41.31 -6.48
N LEU A 861 -5.64 42.28 -6.39
CA LEU A 861 -5.36 43.01 -5.15
C LEU A 861 -6.25 44.25 -5.13
N ARG A 862 -7.15 44.31 -4.16
CA ARG A 862 -7.93 45.52 -3.88
C ARG A 862 -7.47 46.13 -2.57
N ARG A 863 -7.39 47.45 -2.58
CA ARG A 863 -7.21 48.29 -1.39
C ARG A 863 -8.59 48.68 -0.87
#